data_AF-A0A163WNP3-F1
#
_entry.id   AF-A0A163WNP3-F1
#
_cell.length_a   1.000
_cell.length_b   1.000
_cell.length_c   1.000
_cell.angle_alpha   90.00
_cell.angle_beta   90.00
_cell.angle_gamma   90.00
#
_symmetry.space_group_name_H-M   'P 1'
#
loop_
_entity.id
_entity.type
_entity.pdbx_description
1 polymer ?
#
loop_
_entity_poly.entity_id
_entity_poly.type
_entity_poly.pdbx_seq_one_letter_code
_entity_poly.pdbx_strand_id
1 'polypeptide(L)'
;MRKRLSILVLLASVSMYGQVVRDTIWMNNYDVVVSKREATSFKIIKQDPKDTLKVHLGLYDKKTKQLKTSGYGVLDETGTQLTLKKASIYNTDGVLKFTNTFDTNDNIDKIYSTDIRDGQKYECTFRDNAPYDGKFFFLENGKYIYMEIINGQNITSALINPNNFNNRIEFKPIDKDKTSEEYYDESGKLLYTTTLKNNNYYDGTRVDLFKKQFKIKSIENRTEGQVNNITQYYTTGEIKTKASKEGDKYTQIFYNKEGESIGQQSFIQFLDRVIEKEGTMYSYSAEENEDDITIASHYEKDKLVRIDSYYTSPNKNTIEVSTYLKKGADFGFDKIEYFNKEGILHGIATFDEKGVNVLNGTDYKKGNKTVTKDGLIVEKTIYYSNGNIFQFTKDLVSTFYDTKGKEIGKVTLNKTEDLDKLYNTGTVFTMEDDLIIQVSTYKDGLTLTDKVYNIDNEISQLAIEVIYKKGNPYITTLYYTNGKKAIEYVYGMKDYSTLAKGTFYKDTGELIGTYDYIYETGTLVKYTDNLEIVSIETTQDGQSLTKKEFGIYGEDKILTEPSYYVYAYTDYNKSGETYDETGEVLSFTEYREGKPYEGLVYNFDTENNLATETSYKEGKKVDKETIRNTETNETLSVNFYEEGELIKVATYNEGVLFKIAEYKNGELEGTTSFFSPDNKLISTVSFYNNLPIEGTYIYKEENYLVKTTFKDKNRITKHIYYIDPTSGHETLVMLEKYIDNNTINRSVYNQTTGKLIYDYSVKENVLEGLLKYYEGDRLKHQATFENGKISGGTVAIIDFNFDPITDSHEDYPNHTVITKSKNTYHITIEDEAKKELLNMQIKETAGDNSYNALFNTPLLIENLYPYNQLNNTPSEWKTYAPIKAGDLKPNILDSLF
;
A
#
# COMPACT_ATOMS: atom_id res chain seq x y z
N MET A 1 -3.38 -8.09 20.65
CA MET A 1 -2.09 -7.73 21.30
C MET A 1 -1.06 -7.07 20.38
N ARG A 2 -1.08 -7.28 19.04
CA ARG A 2 -0.08 -6.73 18.11
C ARG A 2 0.09 -5.19 18.12
N LYS A 3 -0.95 -4.39 18.43
CA LYS A 3 -0.84 -2.91 18.56
C LYS A 3 -0.11 -2.40 19.82
N ARG A 4 0.31 -3.28 20.74
CA ARG A 4 0.83 -2.89 22.07
C ARG A 4 2.31 -3.17 22.28
N LEU A 5 2.99 -3.78 21.30
CA LEU A 5 4.45 -3.89 21.26
C LEU A 5 5.15 -2.60 20.77
N SER A 6 4.40 -1.56 20.37
CA SER A 6 4.95 -0.27 19.91
C SER A 6 5.79 0.45 20.97
N ILE A 7 5.58 0.18 22.27
CA ILE A 7 6.38 0.74 23.36
C ILE A 7 7.82 0.19 23.42
N LEU A 8 8.11 -0.89 22.69
CA LEU A 8 9.46 -1.46 22.57
C LEU A 8 10.29 -0.85 21.45
N VAL A 9 9.65 -0.59 20.30
CA VAL A 9 10.22 0.21 19.20
C VAL A 9 10.61 1.62 19.70
N LEU A 10 9.85 2.11 20.67
CA LEU A 10 9.97 3.39 21.36
C LEU A 10 11.32 3.67 22.06
N LEU A 11 12.14 2.66 22.38
CA LEU A 11 13.48 2.85 22.97
C LEU A 11 14.64 2.41 22.07
N ALA A 12 14.39 1.53 21.10
CA ALA A 12 15.43 0.91 20.26
C ALA A 12 15.81 1.74 19.01
N SER A 13 15.03 2.78 18.66
CA SER A 13 15.22 3.58 17.44
C SER A 13 16.43 4.56 17.48
N VAL A 14 17.51 4.26 18.20
CA VAL A 14 18.64 5.20 18.43
C VAL A 14 19.99 4.67 17.94
N SER A 15 20.02 3.68 17.05
CA SER A 15 21.26 3.10 16.53
C SER A 15 22.05 4.00 15.55
N MET A 16 21.76 5.30 15.44
CA MET A 16 22.48 6.18 14.51
C MET A 16 22.86 7.55 15.07
N TYR A 17 23.23 7.70 16.35
CA TYR A 17 23.81 8.98 16.81
C TYR A 17 24.93 8.79 17.83
N GLY A 18 25.94 8.02 17.43
CA GLY A 18 27.22 7.93 18.11
C GLY A 18 28.09 9.16 17.84
N GLN A 19 27.69 10.34 18.30
CA GLN A 19 28.53 11.52 18.60
C GLN A 19 27.63 12.73 18.85
N VAL A 20 27.23 12.94 20.10
CA VAL A 20 27.00 14.22 20.83
C VAL A 20 26.08 13.91 22.01
N VAL A 21 26.71 13.68 23.16
CA VAL A 21 26.03 13.66 24.46
C VAL A 21 25.57 15.08 24.77
N ARG A 22 24.39 15.50 24.26
CA ARG A 22 23.59 16.63 24.80
C ARG A 22 22.20 16.86 24.19
N ASP A 23 21.80 16.23 23.10
CA ASP A 23 20.56 16.63 22.43
C ASP A 23 19.30 15.95 22.99
N THR A 24 18.36 16.80 23.37
CA THR A 24 16.99 16.40 23.69
C THR A 24 16.29 16.06 22.38
N ILE A 25 15.93 14.79 22.18
CA ILE A 25 15.25 14.35 20.96
C ILE A 25 13.74 14.59 21.13
N TRP A 26 13.13 15.41 20.29
CA TRP A 26 11.70 15.75 20.35
C TRP A 26 10.88 14.80 19.48
N MET A 27 9.73 14.33 19.98
CA MET A 27 8.94 13.29 19.31
C MET A 27 7.44 13.56 19.32
N ASN A 28 6.73 13.21 18.24
CA ASN A 28 5.27 13.31 18.14
C ASN A 28 4.57 12.08 18.76
N ASN A 29 3.23 11.98 18.60
CA ASN A 29 2.43 10.85 19.11
C ASN A 29 2.65 9.51 18.40
N TYR A 30 3.36 9.54 17.26
CA TYR A 30 3.73 8.38 16.46
C TYR A 30 5.19 8.01 16.60
N ASP A 31 5.88 8.62 17.57
CA ASP A 31 7.27 8.36 17.90
C ASP A 31 8.28 8.71 16.79
N VAL A 32 7.89 9.62 15.91
CA VAL A 32 8.76 10.22 14.88
C VAL A 32 9.50 11.41 15.48
N VAL A 33 10.79 11.54 15.18
CA VAL A 33 11.58 12.73 15.53
C VAL A 33 11.00 13.93 14.78
N VAL A 34 10.61 14.96 15.51
CA VAL A 34 9.96 16.15 14.95
C VAL A 34 10.55 17.40 15.59
N SER A 35 10.19 18.56 15.05
CA SER A 35 10.52 19.83 15.69
C SER A 35 9.96 19.88 17.12
N LYS A 36 10.60 20.69 17.99
CA LYS A 36 10.10 20.96 19.34
C LYS A 36 8.65 21.46 19.33
N ARG A 37 8.19 22.13 18.26
CA ARG A 37 6.82 22.67 18.14
C ARG A 37 5.78 21.56 17.99
N GLU A 38 6.06 20.55 17.17
CA GLU A 38 5.13 19.45 16.83
C GLU A 38 5.19 18.28 17.82
N ALA A 39 6.27 18.22 18.61
CA ALA A 39 6.44 17.14 19.56
C ALA A 39 5.33 17.09 20.63
N THR A 40 5.04 15.91 21.13
CA THR A 40 4.21 15.63 22.31
C THR A 40 5.05 15.03 23.46
N SER A 41 6.26 14.56 23.17
CA SER A 41 7.23 14.04 24.15
C SER A 41 8.67 14.39 23.79
N PHE A 42 9.62 14.12 24.69
CA PHE A 42 11.05 14.22 24.41
C PHE A 42 11.88 13.15 25.12
N LYS A 43 12.96 12.69 24.48
CA LYS A 43 13.92 11.72 25.01
C LYS A 43 15.20 12.40 25.50
N ILE A 44 15.78 11.85 26.55
CA ILE A 44 17.10 12.17 27.08
C ILE A 44 17.90 10.87 27.13
N ILE A 45 19.12 10.92 26.60
CA ILE A 45 20.06 9.80 26.55
C ILE A 45 21.33 10.21 27.29
N LYS A 46 21.81 9.37 28.20
CA LYS A 46 23.01 9.63 29.01
C LYS A 46 23.88 8.38 29.13
N GLN A 47 25.13 8.48 28.73
CA GLN A 47 26.12 7.41 28.94
C GLN A 47 26.40 7.22 30.45
N ASP A 48 26.61 5.98 30.90
CA ASP A 48 26.98 5.69 32.28
C ASP A 48 28.43 6.13 32.52
N PRO A 49 28.72 6.95 33.55
CA PRO A 49 30.09 7.42 33.81
C PRO A 49 31.09 6.30 34.13
N LYS A 50 30.61 5.12 34.52
CA LYS A 50 31.44 3.98 34.93
C LYS A 50 31.53 2.88 33.86
N ASP A 51 30.72 2.96 32.82
CA ASP A 51 30.64 1.96 31.77
C ASP A 51 30.22 2.65 30.46
N THR A 52 31.20 2.84 29.57
CA THR A 52 31.00 3.56 28.32
C THR A 52 30.05 2.85 27.36
N LEU A 53 29.87 1.53 27.50
CA LEU A 53 28.92 0.80 26.67
C LEU A 53 27.50 0.92 27.23
N LYS A 54 27.33 1.24 28.51
CA LYS A 54 26.01 1.36 29.11
C LYS A 54 25.40 2.74 28.90
N VAL A 55 24.17 2.78 28.44
CA VAL A 55 23.43 4.02 28.16
C VAL A 55 22.10 4.04 28.91
N HIS A 56 21.84 5.12 29.65
CA HIS A 56 20.58 5.39 30.33
C HIS A 56 19.64 6.20 29.43
N LEU A 57 18.38 5.80 29.37
CA LEU A 57 17.34 6.37 28.53
C LEU A 57 16.22 6.93 29.41
N GLY A 58 15.65 8.07 29.02
CA GLY A 58 14.46 8.64 29.65
C GLY A 58 13.55 9.33 28.65
N LEU A 59 12.28 8.95 28.61
CA LEU A 59 11.23 9.58 27.79
C LEU A 59 10.32 10.41 28.69
N TYR A 60 10.05 11.66 28.32
CA TYR A 60 9.30 12.62 29.12
C TYR A 60 8.14 13.21 28.33
N ASP A 61 7.04 13.52 29.00
CA ASP A 61 5.95 14.31 28.41
C ASP A 61 6.42 15.74 28.11
N LYS A 62 6.11 16.27 26.93
CA LYS A 62 6.52 17.65 26.59
C LYS A 62 5.81 18.69 27.46
N LYS A 63 4.53 18.50 27.75
CA LYS A 63 3.69 19.48 28.45
C LYS A 63 3.89 19.38 29.96
N THR A 64 3.84 18.18 30.53
CA THR A 64 3.94 17.98 31.98
C THR A 64 5.37 17.82 32.48
N LYS A 65 6.33 17.53 31.59
CA LYS A 65 7.73 17.22 31.93
C LYS A 65 7.91 15.98 32.81
N GLN A 66 6.85 15.19 33.00
CA GLN A 66 6.91 13.96 33.78
C GLN A 66 7.57 12.84 32.97
N LEU A 67 8.35 12.03 33.65
CA LEU A 67 8.99 10.83 33.09
C LEU A 67 7.90 9.79 32.76
N LYS A 68 7.82 9.38 31.50
CA LYS A 68 6.93 8.30 31.02
C LYS A 68 7.62 6.95 31.07
N THR A 69 8.89 6.91 30.67
CA THR A 69 9.69 5.68 30.62
C THR A 69 11.14 6.01 30.97
N SER A 70 11.79 5.14 31.73
CA SER A 70 13.25 5.18 31.93
C SER A 70 13.85 3.79 31.70
N GLY A 71 15.14 3.70 31.43
CA GLY A 71 15.76 2.41 31.19
C GLY A 71 17.25 2.50 30.99
N TYR A 72 17.86 1.35 30.72
CA TYR A 72 19.22 1.32 30.18
C TYR A 72 19.38 0.21 29.14
N GLY A 73 20.28 0.45 28.20
CA GLY A 73 20.77 -0.53 27.24
C GLY A 73 22.29 -0.61 27.29
N VAL A 74 22.83 -1.56 26.53
CA VAL A 74 24.27 -1.78 26.33
C VAL A 74 24.54 -1.67 24.84
N LEU A 75 25.45 -0.77 24.49
CA LEU A 75 26.00 -0.65 23.15
C LEU A 75 26.91 -1.84 22.87
N ASP A 76 26.90 -2.30 21.64
CA ASP A 76 27.91 -3.22 21.14
C ASP A 76 29.30 -2.56 21.13
N GLU A 77 30.36 -3.34 20.89
CA GLU A 77 31.74 -2.84 20.92
C GLU A 77 32.00 -1.76 19.87
N THR A 78 31.20 -1.71 18.80
CA THR A 78 31.30 -0.68 17.75
C THR A 78 30.57 0.62 18.12
N GLY A 79 29.73 0.60 19.15
CA GLY A 79 28.92 1.76 19.56
C GLY A 79 27.76 2.07 18.62
N THR A 80 27.45 1.17 17.68
CA THR A 80 26.42 1.38 16.64
C THR A 80 25.09 0.73 17.02
N GLN A 81 25.10 -0.38 17.75
CA GLN A 81 23.89 -1.11 18.10
C GLN A 81 23.61 -1.06 19.60
N LEU A 82 22.41 -0.61 19.98
CA LEU A 82 21.98 -0.55 21.38
C LEU A 82 21.02 -1.72 21.69
N THR A 83 21.47 -2.69 22.49
CA THR A 83 20.60 -3.73 23.05
C THR A 83 19.99 -3.25 24.35
N LEU A 84 18.65 -3.16 24.41
CA LEU A 84 17.96 -2.74 25.63
C LEU A 84 18.13 -3.83 26.69
N LYS A 85 18.31 -3.46 27.96
CA LYS A 85 18.42 -4.43 29.07
C LYS A 85 17.36 -4.26 30.12
N LYS A 86 16.90 -3.02 30.32
CA LYS A 86 15.85 -2.72 31.28
C LYS A 86 15.04 -1.50 30.85
N ALA A 87 13.72 -1.57 31.04
CA ALA A 87 12.82 -0.43 30.86
C ALA A 87 11.77 -0.40 31.96
N SER A 88 11.67 0.72 32.66
CA SER A 88 10.67 1.04 33.68
C SER A 88 9.64 2.02 33.10
N ILE A 89 8.36 1.69 33.20
CA ILE A 89 7.25 2.52 32.71
C ILE A 89 6.56 3.17 33.89
N TYR A 90 6.19 4.44 33.75
CA TYR A 90 5.54 5.23 34.79
C TYR A 90 4.14 5.67 34.35
N ASN A 91 3.25 5.85 35.32
CA ASN A 91 1.95 6.47 35.13
C ASN A 91 2.09 7.98 34.90
N THR A 92 1.00 8.63 34.50
CA THR A 92 0.93 10.11 34.32
C THR A 92 1.12 10.89 35.62
N ASP A 93 1.04 10.24 36.78
CA ASP A 93 1.37 10.83 38.08
C ASP A 93 2.85 10.64 38.48
N GLY A 94 3.64 9.92 37.66
CA GLY A 94 5.04 9.59 37.91
C GLY A 94 5.27 8.33 38.75
N VAL A 95 4.22 7.58 39.10
CA VAL A 95 4.36 6.31 39.86
C VAL A 95 4.81 5.18 38.94
N LEU A 96 5.78 4.37 39.39
CA LEU A 96 6.27 3.21 38.64
C LEU A 96 5.15 2.18 38.42
N LYS A 97 4.87 1.86 37.16
CA LYS A 97 3.84 0.92 36.73
C LYS A 97 4.38 -0.51 36.67
N PHE A 98 5.44 -0.72 35.91
CA PHE A 98 6.18 -1.99 35.86
C PHE A 98 7.58 -1.79 35.28
N THR A 99 8.41 -2.81 35.37
CA THR A 99 9.76 -2.85 34.82
C THR A 99 9.97 -4.11 34.01
N ASN A 100 10.39 -3.98 32.76
CA ASN A 100 10.76 -5.06 31.88
C ASN A 100 12.28 -5.27 31.90
N THR A 101 12.72 -6.51 31.80
CA THR A 101 14.09 -6.88 31.42
C THR A 101 14.09 -7.58 30.07
N PHE A 102 15.22 -7.52 29.38
CA PHE A 102 15.36 -8.01 28.02
C PHE A 102 16.53 -8.97 27.88
N ASP A 103 16.38 -9.94 26.98
CA ASP A 103 17.43 -10.89 26.64
C ASP A 103 18.49 -10.29 25.70
N THR A 104 19.26 -11.13 25.00
CA THR A 104 20.27 -10.68 24.03
C THR A 104 19.69 -10.35 22.65
N ASN A 105 18.45 -10.75 22.38
CA ASN A 105 17.75 -10.55 21.12
C ASN A 105 16.68 -9.45 21.25
N ASP A 106 16.77 -8.61 22.28
CA ASP A 106 15.80 -7.56 22.63
C ASP A 106 14.36 -8.07 22.89
N ASN A 107 14.19 -9.36 23.17
CA ASN A 107 12.90 -9.89 23.61
C ASN A 107 12.69 -9.62 25.10
N ILE A 108 11.43 -9.45 25.51
CA ILE A 108 11.10 -9.39 26.94
C ILE A 108 11.49 -10.73 27.57
N ASP A 109 12.34 -10.68 28.59
CA ASP A 109 12.70 -11.83 29.43
C ASP A 109 11.79 -11.88 30.66
N LYS A 110 11.66 -10.76 31.38
CA LYS A 110 10.82 -10.67 32.59
C LYS A 110 10.10 -9.34 32.72
N ILE A 111 8.99 -9.38 33.44
CA ILE A 111 8.26 -8.22 33.93
C ILE A 111 8.17 -8.26 35.45
N TYR A 112 8.53 -7.15 36.08
CA TYR A 112 8.36 -6.87 37.50
C TYR A 112 7.27 -5.83 37.69
N SER A 113 6.28 -6.14 38.52
CA SER A 113 5.19 -5.23 38.85
C SER A 113 4.87 -5.25 40.33
N THR A 114 4.07 -4.30 40.80
CA THR A 114 3.62 -4.23 42.19
C THR A 114 2.12 -4.06 42.21
N ASP A 115 1.45 -4.94 42.94
CA ASP A 115 0.05 -4.81 43.22
C ASP A 115 -0.15 -3.67 44.21
N ILE A 116 -0.87 -2.63 43.79
CA ILE A 116 -1.07 -1.44 44.62
C ILE A 116 -2.09 -1.67 45.75
N ARG A 117 -2.82 -2.79 45.72
CA ARG A 117 -3.86 -3.12 46.71
C ARG A 117 -3.26 -3.58 48.03
N ASP A 118 -2.17 -4.34 47.95
CA ASP A 118 -1.51 -4.97 49.11
C ASP A 118 0.01 -4.77 49.15
N GLY A 119 0.62 -4.17 48.11
CA GLY A 119 2.06 -3.95 47.99
C GLY A 119 2.85 -5.18 47.54
N GLN A 120 2.18 -6.28 47.16
CA GLN A 120 2.85 -7.50 46.73
C GLN A 120 3.59 -7.28 45.42
N LYS A 121 4.84 -7.73 45.35
CA LYS A 121 5.64 -7.69 44.12
C LYS A 121 5.38 -8.96 43.31
N TYR A 122 5.15 -8.77 42.02
CA TYR A 122 4.97 -9.85 41.08
C TYR A 122 6.09 -9.88 40.04
N GLU A 123 6.47 -11.10 39.66
CA GLU A 123 7.41 -11.40 38.59
C GLU A 123 6.74 -12.35 37.59
N CYS A 124 6.91 -12.09 36.30
CA CYS A 124 6.50 -12.98 35.23
C CYS A 124 7.60 -13.08 34.17
N THR A 125 7.95 -14.31 33.81
CA THR A 125 8.90 -14.66 32.76
C THR A 125 8.19 -14.75 31.42
N PHE A 126 8.93 -14.50 30.35
CA PHE A 126 8.45 -14.51 28.97
C PHE A 126 9.25 -15.50 28.13
N ARG A 127 8.62 -16.09 27.12
CA ARG A 127 9.25 -16.91 26.07
C ARG A 127 8.66 -16.49 24.73
N ASP A 128 9.52 -16.19 23.76
CA ASP A 128 9.11 -15.71 22.42
C ASP A 128 8.18 -14.47 22.48
N ASN A 129 8.48 -13.52 23.38
CA ASN A 129 7.67 -12.34 23.68
C ASN A 129 6.23 -12.60 24.19
N ALA A 130 5.93 -13.85 24.58
CA ALA A 130 4.67 -14.20 25.25
C ALA A 130 4.91 -14.46 26.74
N PRO A 131 4.00 -14.03 27.64
CA PRO A 131 4.07 -14.39 29.04
C PRO A 131 4.06 -15.92 29.23
N TYR A 132 4.98 -16.45 30.03
CA TYR A 132 5.20 -17.88 30.20
C TYR A 132 4.94 -18.37 31.62
N ASP A 133 5.55 -17.76 32.64
CA ASP A 133 5.39 -18.24 34.02
C ASP A 133 5.47 -17.10 35.03
N GLY A 134 4.50 -17.01 35.94
CA GLY A 134 4.45 -16.03 37.02
C GLY A 134 3.19 -15.16 37.03
N LYS A 135 3.28 -13.99 37.68
CA LYS A 135 2.16 -13.05 37.85
C LYS A 135 2.57 -11.64 37.43
N PHE A 136 1.61 -10.82 37.04
CA PHE A 136 1.83 -9.38 36.93
C PHE A 136 0.55 -8.57 37.09
N PHE A 137 0.72 -7.32 37.52
CA PHE A 137 -0.36 -6.38 37.81
C PHE A 137 -0.02 -4.98 37.29
N PHE A 138 -0.86 -4.38 36.44
CA PHE A 138 -0.58 -3.02 35.95
C PHE A 138 -1.81 -2.22 35.54
N LEU A 139 -1.70 -0.88 35.55
CA LEU A 139 -2.77 0.04 35.14
C LEU A 139 -2.73 0.34 33.64
N GLU A 140 -3.74 -0.05 32.86
CA GLU A 140 -3.81 0.23 31.42
C GLU A 140 -5.17 0.78 31.02
N ASN A 141 -5.19 1.91 30.30
CA ASN A 141 -6.40 2.56 29.80
C ASN A 141 -7.46 2.75 30.89
N GLY A 142 -7.05 3.20 32.09
CA GLY A 142 -7.96 3.46 33.22
C GLY A 142 -8.46 2.23 33.97
N LYS A 143 -7.81 1.06 33.85
CA LYS A 143 -8.15 -0.15 34.63
C LYS A 143 -6.91 -0.95 35.01
N TYR A 144 -6.95 -1.62 36.15
CA TYR A 144 -5.91 -2.57 36.52
C TYR A 144 -6.13 -3.91 35.80
N ILE A 145 -5.04 -4.50 35.35
CA ILE A 145 -4.99 -5.83 34.74
C ILE A 145 -4.14 -6.70 35.63
N TYR A 146 -4.72 -7.81 36.10
CA TYR A 146 -4.01 -8.89 36.79
C TYR A 146 -3.93 -10.11 35.88
N MET A 147 -2.79 -10.80 35.85
CA MET A 147 -2.66 -12.11 35.22
C MET A 147 -1.79 -13.03 36.07
N GLU A 148 -2.14 -14.32 36.06
CA GLU A 148 -1.38 -15.43 36.62
C GLU A 148 -1.26 -16.52 35.56
N ILE A 149 -0.03 -16.96 35.30
CA ILE A 149 0.32 -17.83 34.16
C ILE A 149 1.28 -18.89 34.66
N ILE A 150 1.05 -20.15 34.28
CA ILE A 150 1.92 -21.28 34.61
C ILE A 150 2.20 -22.06 33.32
N ASN A 151 3.47 -22.24 32.97
CA ASN A 151 3.89 -22.96 31.76
C ASN A 151 3.18 -22.54 30.46
N GLY A 152 3.01 -21.23 30.26
CA GLY A 152 2.36 -20.61 29.10
C GLY A 152 0.83 -20.65 29.12
N GLN A 153 0.22 -21.25 30.15
CA GLN A 153 -1.23 -21.31 30.30
C GLN A 153 -1.71 -20.23 31.26
N ASN A 154 -2.66 -19.40 30.83
CA ASN A 154 -3.33 -18.46 31.73
C ASN A 154 -4.12 -19.27 32.77
N ILE A 155 -3.87 -19.03 34.05
CA ILE A 155 -4.60 -19.67 35.16
C ILE A 155 -5.71 -18.76 35.67
N THR A 156 -5.45 -17.47 35.73
CA THR A 156 -6.45 -16.46 36.03
C THR A 156 -6.03 -15.14 35.42
N SER A 157 -6.99 -14.36 34.93
CA SER A 157 -6.77 -12.95 34.66
C SER A 157 -7.93 -12.11 35.15
N ALA A 158 -7.71 -10.83 35.42
CA ALA A 158 -8.78 -9.95 35.86
C ALA A 158 -8.61 -8.53 35.32
N LEU A 159 -9.75 -7.90 35.03
CA LEU A 159 -9.88 -6.46 34.83
C LEU A 159 -10.47 -5.88 36.11
N ILE A 160 -9.80 -4.90 36.72
CA ILE A 160 -10.13 -4.40 38.06
C ILE A 160 -10.32 -2.88 38.00
N ASN A 161 -11.38 -2.38 38.62
CA ASN A 161 -11.69 -0.95 38.72
C ASN A 161 -10.65 -0.25 39.62
N PRO A 162 -9.95 0.80 39.14
CA PRO A 162 -8.96 1.52 39.95
C PRO A 162 -9.53 2.25 41.15
N ASN A 163 -10.82 2.61 41.11
CA ASN A 163 -11.48 3.35 42.17
C ASN A 163 -12.14 2.43 43.21
N ASN A 164 -12.36 1.16 42.89
CA ASN A 164 -12.95 0.17 43.79
C ASN A 164 -12.54 -1.25 43.38
N PHE A 165 -11.53 -1.82 44.03
CA PHE A 165 -10.98 -3.13 43.67
C PHE A 165 -11.95 -4.31 43.80
N ASN A 166 -13.07 -4.15 44.51
CA ASN A 166 -14.10 -5.17 44.60
C ASN A 166 -14.83 -5.34 43.25
N ASN A 167 -14.96 -4.26 42.48
CA ASN A 167 -15.60 -4.26 41.17
C ASN A 167 -14.60 -4.69 40.08
N ARG A 168 -14.83 -5.88 39.51
CA ARG A 168 -13.88 -6.54 38.62
C ARG A 168 -14.55 -7.58 37.73
N ILE A 169 -13.87 -7.93 36.65
CA ILE A 169 -14.16 -9.10 35.81
C ILE A 169 -12.99 -10.06 35.96
N GLU A 170 -13.25 -11.31 36.34
CA GLU A 170 -12.26 -12.38 36.42
C GLU A 170 -12.46 -13.38 35.28
N PHE A 171 -11.37 -13.90 34.72
CA PHE A 171 -11.35 -14.96 33.72
C PHE A 171 -10.63 -16.17 34.31
N LYS A 172 -11.27 -17.34 34.29
CA LYS A 172 -10.76 -18.59 34.88
C LYS A 172 -10.92 -19.74 33.88
N PRO A 173 -9.85 -20.40 33.43
CA PRO A 173 -9.97 -21.61 32.62
C PRO A 173 -10.75 -22.68 33.38
N ILE A 174 -11.66 -23.35 32.67
CA ILE A 174 -12.42 -24.49 33.17
C ILE A 174 -11.77 -25.78 32.65
N ASP A 175 -11.46 -25.81 31.35
CA ASP A 175 -10.75 -26.88 30.67
C ASP A 175 -9.94 -26.29 29.49
N LYS A 176 -9.36 -27.15 28.63
CA LYS A 176 -8.51 -26.72 27.50
C LYS A 176 -9.22 -25.76 26.54
N ASP A 177 -10.52 -25.91 26.37
CA ASP A 177 -11.31 -25.18 25.37
C ASP A 177 -12.29 -24.20 26.01
N LYS A 178 -12.45 -24.22 27.34
CA LYS A 178 -13.43 -23.41 28.07
C LYS A 178 -12.83 -22.48 29.12
N THR A 179 -13.35 -21.26 29.19
CA THR A 179 -12.99 -20.25 30.20
C THR A 179 -14.26 -19.63 30.77
N SER A 180 -14.34 -19.49 32.10
CA SER A 180 -15.36 -18.72 32.80
C SER A 180 -14.97 -17.24 32.82
N GLU A 181 -15.90 -16.34 32.54
CA GLU A 181 -15.81 -14.90 32.78
C GLU A 181 -16.84 -14.52 33.87
N GLU A 182 -16.37 -13.94 34.97
CA GLU A 182 -17.14 -13.68 36.19
C GLU A 182 -17.12 -12.18 36.52
N TYR A 183 -18.30 -11.55 36.58
CA TYR A 183 -18.46 -10.14 36.94
C TYR A 183 -18.85 -9.94 38.40
N TYR A 184 -18.05 -9.15 39.11
CA TYR A 184 -18.25 -8.78 40.52
C TYR A 184 -18.64 -7.29 40.61
N ASP A 185 -19.68 -7.01 41.39
CA ASP A 185 -20.17 -5.64 41.61
C ASP A 185 -19.28 -4.82 42.58
N GLU A 186 -19.69 -3.59 42.88
CA GLU A 186 -18.98 -2.68 43.79
C GLU A 186 -18.86 -3.19 45.24
N SER A 187 -19.72 -4.13 45.65
CA SER A 187 -19.64 -4.80 46.96
C SER A 187 -18.74 -6.04 46.93
N GLY A 188 -18.29 -6.46 45.74
CA GLY A 188 -17.50 -7.67 45.53
C GLY A 188 -18.36 -8.93 45.42
N LYS A 189 -19.67 -8.80 45.23
CA LYS A 189 -20.58 -9.92 45.03
C LYS A 189 -20.56 -10.34 43.56
N LEU A 190 -20.40 -11.64 43.31
CA LEU A 190 -20.55 -12.23 41.97
C LEU A 190 -22.01 -12.08 41.51
N LEU A 191 -22.23 -11.36 40.41
CA LEU A 191 -23.56 -11.15 39.84
C LEU A 191 -23.80 -11.95 38.55
N TYR A 192 -22.79 -12.05 37.69
CA TYR A 192 -22.93 -12.66 36.37
C TYR A 192 -21.75 -13.56 36.04
N THR A 193 -22.03 -14.62 35.30
CA THR A 193 -21.02 -15.57 34.81
C THR A 193 -21.37 -15.98 33.39
N THR A 194 -20.37 -16.01 32.51
CA THR A 194 -20.48 -16.57 31.16
C THR A 194 -19.32 -17.52 30.89
N THR A 195 -19.56 -18.54 30.07
CA THR A 195 -18.56 -19.48 29.59
C THR A 195 -18.18 -19.13 28.16
N LEU A 196 -16.88 -19.03 27.88
CA LEU A 196 -16.30 -18.97 26.55
C LEU A 196 -15.90 -20.40 26.13
N LYS A 197 -16.16 -20.78 24.88
CA LYS A 197 -15.69 -22.02 24.24
C LYS A 197 -14.87 -21.66 23.00
N ASN A 198 -13.63 -22.13 22.89
CA ASN A 198 -12.69 -21.75 21.84
C ASN A 198 -12.56 -20.22 21.68
N ASN A 199 -12.46 -19.50 22.81
CA ASN A 199 -12.44 -18.03 22.89
C ASN A 199 -13.70 -17.31 22.39
N ASN A 200 -14.81 -18.02 22.14
CA ASN A 200 -16.10 -17.44 21.77
C ASN A 200 -17.10 -17.55 22.90
N TYR A 201 -17.88 -16.49 23.16
CA TYR A 201 -18.93 -16.52 24.17
C TYR A 201 -20.00 -17.56 23.83
N TYR A 202 -20.20 -18.52 24.74
CA TYR A 202 -21.01 -19.72 24.50
C TYR A 202 -22.28 -19.74 25.36
N ASP A 203 -22.17 -19.67 26.69
CA ASP A 203 -23.34 -19.86 27.57
C ASP A 203 -23.26 -19.02 28.84
N GLY A 204 -24.36 -18.38 29.25
CA GLY A 204 -24.45 -17.56 30.46
C GLY A 204 -24.64 -16.06 30.20
N THR A 205 -24.31 -15.23 31.19
CA THR A 205 -24.49 -13.76 31.16
C THR A 205 -23.15 -13.04 31.08
N ARG A 206 -22.89 -12.38 29.95
CA ARG A 206 -21.71 -11.57 29.70
C ARG A 206 -21.94 -10.12 30.11
N VAL A 207 -20.88 -9.47 30.61
CA VAL A 207 -20.89 -8.03 30.92
C VAL A 207 -19.76 -7.33 30.18
N ASP A 208 -20.11 -6.36 29.33
CA ASP A 208 -19.13 -5.42 28.76
C ASP A 208 -19.14 -4.12 29.56
N LEU A 209 -17.96 -3.47 29.67
CA LEU A 209 -17.77 -2.24 30.43
C LEU A 209 -17.30 -1.08 29.56
N PHE A 210 -17.73 0.14 29.92
CA PHE A 210 -17.08 1.36 29.49
C PHE A 210 -15.69 1.43 30.12
N LYS A 211 -14.65 1.17 29.31
CA LYS A 211 -13.30 0.91 29.81
C LYS A 211 -12.69 2.03 30.66
N LYS A 212 -13.04 3.30 30.42
CA LYS A 212 -12.53 4.46 31.18
C LYS A 212 -13.26 4.66 32.52
N GLN A 213 -14.57 4.45 32.54
CA GLN A 213 -15.43 4.68 33.71
C GLN A 213 -15.66 3.43 34.56
N PHE A 214 -15.34 2.25 34.03
CA PHE A 214 -15.62 0.94 34.61
C PHE A 214 -17.11 0.73 34.95
N LYS A 215 -18.01 1.37 34.21
CA LYS A 215 -19.46 1.18 34.30
C LYS A 215 -19.94 0.13 33.30
N ILE A 216 -21.06 -0.53 33.59
CA ILE A 216 -21.69 -1.48 32.68
C ILE A 216 -22.08 -0.76 31.38
N LYS A 217 -21.57 -1.26 30.25
CA LYS A 217 -21.91 -0.86 28.88
C LYS A 217 -22.99 -1.76 28.31
N SER A 218 -22.88 -3.06 28.52
CA SER A 218 -23.92 -4.01 28.14
C SER A 218 -23.93 -5.26 28.99
N ILE A 219 -25.11 -5.86 29.11
CA ILE A 219 -25.36 -7.19 29.67
C ILE A 219 -25.99 -8.02 28.56
N GLU A 220 -25.41 -9.18 28.28
CA GLU A 220 -25.82 -10.07 27.19
C GLU A 220 -26.03 -11.48 27.73
N ASN A 221 -27.18 -12.09 27.46
CA ASN A 221 -27.45 -13.48 27.80
C ASN A 221 -27.34 -14.37 26.57
N ARG A 222 -26.55 -15.45 26.67
CA ARG A 222 -26.32 -16.42 25.60
C ARG A 222 -26.68 -17.83 26.02
N THR A 223 -27.10 -18.63 25.04
CA THR A 223 -27.26 -20.07 25.15
C THR A 223 -26.72 -20.72 23.88
N GLU A 224 -25.77 -21.64 24.03
CA GLU A 224 -25.12 -22.36 22.92
C GLU A 224 -24.58 -21.44 21.80
N GLY A 225 -24.00 -20.31 22.19
CA GLY A 225 -23.41 -19.31 21.30
C GLY A 225 -24.42 -18.30 20.75
N GLN A 226 -25.73 -18.55 20.87
CA GLN A 226 -26.77 -17.64 20.39
C GLN A 226 -27.13 -16.59 21.43
N VAL A 227 -27.39 -15.37 20.97
CA VAL A 227 -27.80 -14.26 21.83
C VAL A 227 -29.30 -14.29 22.06
N ASN A 228 -29.73 -14.39 23.32
CA ASN A 228 -31.15 -14.41 23.67
C ASN A 228 -31.66 -13.01 24.02
N ASN A 229 -30.84 -12.23 24.73
CA ASN A 229 -31.17 -10.85 25.06
C ASN A 229 -29.90 -10.01 25.27
N ILE A 230 -30.04 -8.70 25.04
CA ILE A 230 -28.98 -7.71 25.25
C ILE A 230 -29.62 -6.50 25.90
N THR A 231 -29.03 -5.98 26.96
CA THR A 231 -29.32 -4.63 27.48
C THR A 231 -28.07 -3.78 27.39
N GLN A 232 -28.14 -2.66 26.71
CA GLN A 232 -27.06 -1.67 26.61
C GLN A 232 -27.41 -0.44 27.45
N TYR A 233 -26.39 0.25 27.95
CA TYR A 233 -26.54 1.39 28.85
C TYR A 233 -25.81 2.62 28.33
N TYR A 234 -26.29 3.80 28.69
CA TYR A 234 -25.55 5.05 28.55
C TYR A 234 -24.41 5.12 29.57
N THR A 235 -23.42 5.99 29.35
CA THR A 235 -22.34 6.22 30.34
C THR A 235 -22.85 6.76 31.68
N THR A 236 -24.04 7.34 31.69
CA THR A 236 -24.78 7.79 32.87
C THR A 236 -25.32 6.61 33.69
N GLY A 237 -25.69 5.50 33.03
CA GLY A 237 -26.14 4.24 33.65
C GLY A 237 -27.59 3.86 33.30
N GLU A 238 -28.34 4.74 32.66
CA GLU A 238 -29.68 4.48 32.17
C GLU A 238 -29.66 3.54 30.97
N ILE A 239 -30.76 2.82 30.78
CA ILE A 239 -30.90 1.88 29.66
C ILE A 239 -30.90 2.68 28.36
N LYS A 240 -30.05 2.26 27.43
CA LYS A 240 -29.91 2.80 26.08
C LYS A 240 -30.66 1.96 25.05
N THR A 241 -30.53 0.64 25.19
CA THR A 241 -31.14 -0.32 24.26
C THR A 241 -31.49 -1.61 24.97
N LYS A 242 -32.62 -2.24 24.62
CA LYS A 242 -32.98 -3.61 25.02
C LYS A 242 -33.33 -4.43 23.80
N ALA A 243 -32.64 -5.54 23.58
CA ALA A 243 -32.95 -6.54 22.57
C ALA A 243 -33.37 -7.85 23.21
N SER A 244 -34.39 -8.50 22.67
CA SER A 244 -34.85 -9.84 23.07
C SER A 244 -35.21 -10.68 21.85
N LYS A 245 -34.93 -11.98 21.92
CA LYS A 245 -35.23 -12.97 20.88
C LYS A 245 -36.50 -13.77 21.25
N GLU A 246 -37.42 -13.89 20.30
CA GLU A 246 -38.59 -14.78 20.36
C GLU A 246 -38.65 -15.59 19.05
N GLY A 247 -38.41 -16.91 19.13
CA GLY A 247 -38.15 -17.71 17.94
C GLY A 247 -36.88 -17.22 17.23
N ASP A 248 -36.95 -16.97 15.92
CA ASP A 248 -35.83 -16.40 15.15
C ASP A 248 -35.87 -14.86 15.05
N LYS A 249 -36.89 -14.24 15.64
CA LYS A 249 -37.13 -12.79 15.57
C LYS A 249 -36.55 -12.09 16.79
N TYR A 250 -35.68 -11.12 16.55
CA TYR A 250 -35.23 -10.16 17.53
C TYR A 250 -36.14 -8.93 17.54
N THR A 251 -36.39 -8.39 18.71
CA THR A 251 -37.00 -7.07 18.90
C THR A 251 -36.08 -6.24 19.78
N GLN A 252 -35.73 -5.05 19.29
CA GLN A 252 -34.81 -4.10 19.90
C GLN A 252 -35.54 -2.77 20.15
N ILE A 253 -35.57 -2.30 21.38
CA ILE A 253 -36.18 -1.03 21.81
C ILE A 253 -35.07 -0.08 22.22
N PHE A 254 -35.09 1.14 21.71
CA PHE A 254 -34.11 2.20 21.97
C PHE A 254 -34.73 3.26 22.88
N TYR A 255 -33.92 3.81 23.80
CA TYR A 255 -34.37 4.77 24.81
C TYR A 255 -33.49 6.02 24.78
N ASN A 256 -34.04 7.20 25.09
CA ASN A 256 -33.24 8.39 25.39
C ASN A 256 -32.63 8.32 26.81
N LYS A 257 -31.85 9.35 27.19
CA LYS A 257 -31.19 9.40 28.51
C LYS A 257 -32.17 9.56 29.66
N GLU A 258 -33.38 10.04 29.37
CA GLU A 258 -34.50 10.19 30.29
C GLU A 258 -35.28 8.87 30.49
N GLY A 259 -34.96 7.82 29.71
CA GLY A 259 -35.58 6.50 29.79
C GLY A 259 -36.87 6.35 28.98
N GLU A 260 -37.20 7.31 28.12
CA GLU A 260 -38.34 7.26 27.20
C GLU A 260 -37.96 6.50 25.93
N SER A 261 -38.87 5.67 25.41
CA SER A 261 -38.65 4.93 24.17
C SER A 261 -38.64 5.89 22.98
N ILE A 262 -37.57 5.86 22.19
CA ILE A 262 -37.37 6.68 20.98
C ILE A 262 -37.50 5.88 19.68
N GLY A 263 -37.64 4.56 19.78
CA GLY A 263 -37.90 3.71 18.62
C GLY A 263 -37.77 2.23 18.93
N GLN A 264 -38.20 1.43 17.96
CA GLN A 264 -38.11 -0.02 18.02
C GLN A 264 -37.76 -0.56 16.64
N GLN A 265 -36.88 -1.56 16.61
CA GLN A 265 -36.60 -2.37 15.43
C GLN A 265 -36.95 -3.83 15.71
N SER A 266 -37.51 -4.53 14.74
CA SER A 266 -37.55 -5.99 14.72
C SER A 266 -36.74 -6.53 13.55
N PHE A 267 -36.04 -7.64 13.76
CA PHE A 267 -35.28 -8.27 12.68
C PHE A 267 -35.12 -9.79 12.83
N ILE A 268 -34.86 -10.50 11.73
CA ILE A 268 -34.49 -11.91 11.72
C ILE A 268 -33.00 -12.04 11.40
N GLN A 269 -32.27 -12.78 12.23
CA GLN A 269 -30.87 -13.11 12.02
C GLN A 269 -30.74 -14.59 11.63
N PHE A 270 -30.23 -14.85 10.43
CA PHE A 270 -29.93 -16.19 9.93
C PHE A 270 -28.43 -16.29 9.66
N LEU A 271 -27.75 -17.20 10.37
CA LEU A 271 -26.28 -17.22 10.47
C LEU A 271 -25.78 -15.84 10.94
N ASP A 272 -25.04 -15.13 10.09
CA ASP A 272 -24.51 -13.79 10.35
C ASP A 272 -25.20 -12.69 9.51
N ARG A 273 -26.29 -13.02 8.79
CA ARG A 273 -27.02 -12.06 7.96
C ARG A 273 -28.34 -11.67 8.59
N VAL A 274 -28.65 -10.38 8.52
CA VAL A 274 -29.97 -9.84 8.88
C VAL A 274 -30.80 -9.78 7.61
N ILE A 275 -31.87 -10.57 7.54
CA ILE A 275 -32.64 -10.80 6.30
C ILE A 275 -34.05 -10.20 6.30
N GLU A 276 -34.53 -9.75 7.45
CA GLU A 276 -35.79 -9.01 7.56
C GLU A 276 -35.61 -7.91 8.59
N LYS A 277 -35.90 -6.65 8.25
CA LYS A 277 -35.86 -5.49 9.15
C LYS A 277 -37.17 -4.70 9.10
N GLU A 278 -37.68 -4.31 10.26
CA GLU A 278 -38.86 -3.46 10.41
C GLU A 278 -38.64 -2.45 11.54
N GLY A 279 -39.02 -1.18 11.36
CA GLY A 279 -38.92 -0.15 12.38
C GLY A 279 -37.64 0.68 12.32
N THR A 280 -37.22 1.26 13.44
CA THR A 280 -36.11 2.24 13.51
C THR A 280 -34.91 1.69 14.27
N MET A 281 -33.74 1.68 13.63
CA MET A 281 -32.45 1.34 14.22
C MET A 281 -31.67 2.62 14.53
N TYR A 282 -31.17 2.77 15.75
CA TYR A 282 -30.26 3.86 16.12
C TYR A 282 -28.82 3.38 16.22
N SER A 283 -27.92 4.08 15.55
CA SER A 283 -26.48 3.92 15.62
C SER A 283 -25.87 5.05 16.44
N TYR A 284 -24.83 4.72 17.19
CA TYR A 284 -24.16 5.64 18.10
C TYR A 284 -22.68 5.76 17.74
N SER A 285 -22.04 6.86 18.16
CA SER A 285 -20.61 7.08 17.92
C SER A 285 -19.77 5.95 18.53
N ALA A 286 -18.74 5.51 17.81
CA ALA A 286 -17.74 4.56 18.32
C ALA A 286 -16.55 5.25 19.00
N GLU A 287 -16.50 6.59 18.95
CA GLU A 287 -15.38 7.41 19.42
C GLU A 287 -15.61 7.94 20.85
N GLU A 288 -15.02 9.10 21.20
CA GLU A 288 -14.95 9.60 22.58
C GLU A 288 -16.29 9.78 23.28
N ASN A 289 -17.41 9.85 22.53
CA ASN A 289 -18.75 10.02 23.07
C ASN A 289 -19.71 8.92 22.59
N GLU A 290 -19.55 7.72 23.14
CA GLU A 290 -20.36 6.53 22.80
C GLU A 290 -21.88 6.67 23.03
N ASP A 291 -22.32 7.74 23.68
CA ASP A 291 -23.74 8.02 23.97
C ASP A 291 -24.45 8.81 22.87
N ASP A 292 -23.71 9.41 21.94
CA ASP A 292 -24.30 10.29 20.92
C ASP A 292 -24.82 9.47 19.74
N ILE A 293 -26.05 9.74 19.33
CA ILE A 293 -26.68 9.18 18.14
C ILE A 293 -25.98 9.81 16.93
N THR A 294 -25.56 8.97 15.98
CA THR A 294 -24.99 9.43 14.70
C THR A 294 -25.98 9.25 13.56
N ILE A 295 -26.71 8.13 13.56
CA ILE A 295 -27.62 7.75 12.48
C ILE A 295 -28.86 7.06 13.05
N ALA A 296 -30.04 7.34 12.49
CA ALA A 296 -31.24 6.53 12.65
C ALA A 296 -31.72 6.01 11.30
N SER A 297 -31.82 4.69 11.14
CA SER A 297 -32.25 4.01 9.91
C SER A 297 -33.67 3.47 10.08
N HIS A 298 -34.58 3.85 9.18
CA HIS A 298 -35.99 3.47 9.23
C HIS A 298 -36.32 2.45 8.13
N TYR A 299 -36.87 1.31 8.51
CA TYR A 299 -37.18 0.18 7.65
C TYR A 299 -38.68 -0.10 7.60
N GLU A 300 -39.19 -0.37 6.39
CA GLU A 300 -40.55 -0.86 6.14
C GLU A 300 -40.47 -2.08 5.21
N LYS A 301 -40.98 -3.23 5.66
CA LYS A 301 -40.97 -4.51 4.93
C LYS A 301 -39.59 -4.85 4.38
N ASP A 302 -38.58 -4.81 5.24
CA ASP A 302 -37.16 -5.05 4.94
C ASP A 302 -36.47 -3.99 4.04
N LYS A 303 -37.18 -2.94 3.62
CA LYS A 303 -36.60 -1.87 2.80
C LYS A 303 -36.25 -0.66 3.65
N LEU A 304 -35.04 -0.16 3.51
CA LEU A 304 -34.63 1.12 4.09
C LEU A 304 -35.41 2.24 3.38
N VAL A 305 -36.21 3.01 4.13
CA VAL A 305 -37.06 4.08 3.57
C VAL A 305 -36.57 5.47 3.96
N ARG A 306 -35.87 5.60 5.10
CA ARG A 306 -35.33 6.88 5.58
C ARG A 306 -34.07 6.67 6.40
N ILE A 307 -33.15 7.62 6.32
CA ILE A 307 -31.94 7.72 7.16
C ILE A 307 -31.88 9.13 7.74
N ASP A 308 -31.84 9.25 9.06
CA ASP A 308 -31.58 10.52 9.74
C ASP A 308 -30.13 10.54 10.23
N SER A 309 -29.36 11.55 9.84
CA SER A 309 -28.01 11.84 10.37
C SER A 309 -28.09 12.95 11.39
N TYR A 310 -27.29 12.86 12.44
CA TYR A 310 -27.33 13.78 13.59
C TYR A 310 -26.03 14.57 13.71
N TYR A 311 -26.13 15.81 14.19
CA TYR A 311 -24.97 16.63 14.54
C TYR A 311 -24.10 15.94 15.58
N THR A 312 -22.78 15.92 15.34
CA THR A 312 -21.79 15.37 16.28
C THR A 312 -21.22 16.42 17.23
N SER A 313 -21.34 17.71 16.90
CA SER A 313 -20.96 18.86 17.75
C SER A 313 -21.50 20.18 17.15
N PRO A 314 -21.85 21.21 17.95
CA PRO A 314 -21.99 21.21 19.42
C PRO A 314 -23.35 20.69 19.91
N ASN A 315 -24.39 20.71 19.07
CA ASN A 315 -25.76 20.36 19.43
C ASN A 315 -26.08 18.91 19.09
N LYS A 316 -25.47 18.02 19.87
CA LYS A 316 -25.55 16.57 19.68
C LYS A 316 -26.98 16.04 19.75
N ASN A 317 -27.26 14.96 19.03
CA ASN A 317 -28.59 14.34 18.94
C ASN A 317 -29.69 15.25 18.34
N THR A 318 -29.31 16.36 17.70
CA THR A 318 -30.19 17.12 16.81
C THR A 318 -30.02 16.60 15.39
N ILE A 319 -31.12 16.33 14.68
CA ILE A 319 -31.07 15.88 13.28
C ILE A 319 -30.38 16.97 12.46
N GLU A 320 -29.42 16.58 11.63
CA GLU A 320 -28.75 17.41 10.64
C GLU A 320 -29.37 17.20 9.26
N VAL A 321 -29.60 15.94 8.89
CA VAL A 321 -30.11 15.55 7.57
C VAL A 321 -31.08 14.38 7.70
N SER A 322 -32.23 14.45 7.02
CA SER A 322 -33.13 13.31 6.82
C SER A 322 -33.21 12.96 5.34
N THR A 323 -32.68 11.79 4.98
CA THR A 323 -32.64 11.27 3.61
C THR A 323 -33.75 10.25 3.41
N TYR A 324 -34.64 10.48 2.45
CA TYR A 324 -35.75 9.59 2.10
C TYR A 324 -35.42 8.84 0.82
N LEU A 325 -35.56 7.52 0.84
CA LEU A 325 -35.20 6.64 -0.26
C LEU A 325 -36.43 6.31 -1.13
N LYS A 326 -36.18 6.13 -2.43
CA LYS A 326 -37.27 5.88 -3.39
C LYS A 326 -37.87 4.49 -3.18
N LYS A 327 -39.19 4.42 -3.06
CA LYS A 327 -39.92 3.16 -2.87
C LYS A 327 -39.71 2.22 -4.06
N GLY A 328 -39.11 1.06 -3.80
CA GLY A 328 -38.95 -0.02 -4.78
C GLY A 328 -37.67 0.05 -5.63
N ALA A 329 -36.80 1.03 -5.42
CA ALA A 329 -35.47 1.07 -6.01
C ALA A 329 -34.44 0.56 -4.99
N ASP A 330 -33.44 -0.20 -5.46
CA ASP A 330 -32.31 -0.63 -4.61
C ASP A 330 -31.37 0.55 -4.29
N PHE A 331 -31.37 1.57 -5.15
CA PHE A 331 -30.60 2.82 -4.99
C PHE A 331 -31.39 4.00 -5.57
N GLY A 332 -31.43 5.13 -4.85
CA GLY A 332 -32.05 6.38 -5.29
C GLY A 332 -32.77 7.15 -4.18
N PHE A 333 -32.64 8.48 -4.18
CA PHE A 333 -33.30 9.37 -3.24
C PHE A 333 -34.65 9.86 -3.76
N ASP A 334 -35.62 10.06 -2.87
CA ASP A 334 -36.86 10.79 -3.17
C ASP A 334 -36.68 12.27 -2.80
N LYS A 335 -36.30 12.51 -1.54
CA LYS A 335 -35.94 13.83 -1.03
C LYS A 335 -34.91 13.76 0.10
N ILE A 336 -34.25 14.88 0.34
CA ILE A 336 -33.40 15.11 1.52
C ILE A 336 -33.88 16.40 2.21
N GLU A 337 -34.07 16.34 3.52
CA GLU A 337 -34.40 17.47 4.38
C GLU A 337 -33.17 17.84 5.22
N TYR A 338 -32.85 19.12 5.27
CA TYR A 338 -31.72 19.67 6.02
C TYR A 338 -32.22 20.48 7.19
N PHE A 339 -31.59 20.33 8.35
CA PHE A 339 -31.95 21.01 9.59
C PHE A 339 -30.75 21.78 10.12
N ASN A 340 -30.99 22.95 10.71
CA ASN A 340 -29.95 23.69 11.41
C ASN A 340 -29.67 23.09 12.79
N LYS A 341 -28.67 23.65 13.50
CA LYS A 341 -28.27 23.20 14.83
C LYS A 341 -29.37 23.36 15.90
N GLU A 342 -30.42 24.12 15.62
CA GLU A 342 -31.60 24.28 16.48
C GLU A 342 -32.72 23.27 16.13
N GLY A 343 -32.50 22.38 15.16
CA GLY A 343 -33.48 21.39 14.70
C GLY A 343 -34.57 21.97 13.81
N ILE A 344 -34.37 23.18 13.27
CA ILE A 344 -35.31 23.86 12.37
C ILE A 344 -34.97 23.48 10.93
N LEU A 345 -35.97 23.02 10.19
CA LEU A 345 -35.87 22.73 8.77
C LEU A 345 -35.41 23.98 8.00
N HIS A 346 -34.26 23.90 7.31
CA HIS A 346 -33.67 25.02 6.58
C HIS A 346 -33.38 24.74 5.10
N GLY A 347 -33.67 23.51 4.62
CA GLY A 347 -33.51 23.12 3.23
C GLY A 347 -34.26 21.82 2.92
N ILE A 348 -34.76 21.69 1.70
CA ILE A 348 -35.33 20.45 1.16
C ILE A 348 -34.82 20.32 -0.27
N ALA A 349 -34.26 19.17 -0.64
CA ALA A 349 -33.89 18.83 -2.02
C ALA A 349 -34.71 17.61 -2.47
N THR A 350 -35.41 17.70 -3.60
CA THR A 350 -36.14 16.59 -4.23
C THR A 350 -35.39 16.12 -5.47
N PHE A 351 -35.43 14.84 -5.78
CA PHE A 351 -34.61 14.22 -6.83
C PHE A 351 -35.41 13.83 -8.07
N ASP A 352 -34.71 13.55 -9.16
CA ASP A 352 -35.28 13.05 -10.41
C ASP A 352 -35.85 11.62 -10.29
N GLU A 353 -36.42 11.09 -11.37
CA GLU A 353 -36.99 9.74 -11.36
C GLU A 353 -35.97 8.65 -11.05
N LYS A 354 -34.67 8.87 -11.27
CA LYS A 354 -33.62 7.90 -10.93
C LYS A 354 -33.15 8.05 -9.48
N GLY A 355 -33.51 9.15 -8.82
CA GLY A 355 -33.08 9.48 -7.47
C GLY A 355 -31.60 9.84 -7.38
N VAL A 356 -31.01 10.32 -8.48
CA VAL A 356 -29.56 10.60 -8.57
C VAL A 356 -29.31 12.11 -8.58
N ASN A 357 -30.04 12.86 -9.41
CA ASN A 357 -29.85 14.29 -9.56
C ASN A 357 -30.91 15.06 -8.79
N VAL A 358 -30.52 16.19 -8.19
CA VAL A 358 -31.47 17.11 -7.55
C VAL A 358 -32.32 17.76 -8.66
N LEU A 359 -33.64 17.61 -8.57
CA LEU A 359 -34.59 18.22 -9.48
C LEU A 359 -35.03 19.61 -8.99
N ASN A 360 -35.32 19.75 -7.70
CA ASN A 360 -35.77 21.01 -7.11
C ASN A 360 -35.30 21.14 -5.66
N GLY A 361 -35.12 22.38 -5.20
CA GLY A 361 -34.96 22.70 -3.79
C GLY A 361 -33.56 23.20 -3.41
N THR A 362 -33.18 23.06 -2.15
CA THR A 362 -31.89 23.51 -1.59
C THR A 362 -31.16 22.33 -0.97
N ASP A 363 -29.94 22.09 -1.45
CA ASP A 363 -29.01 21.05 -1.02
C ASP A 363 -27.88 21.69 -0.19
N TYR A 364 -27.57 21.10 0.97
CA TYR A 364 -26.42 21.48 1.80
C TYR A 364 -25.41 20.32 1.85
N LYS A 365 -24.29 20.45 1.13
CA LYS A 365 -23.22 19.43 1.10
C LYS A 365 -21.90 20.03 1.51
N LYS A 366 -21.23 19.39 2.48
CA LYS A 366 -19.93 19.85 3.03
C LYS A 366 -19.94 21.33 3.43
N GLY A 367 -21.04 21.81 4.01
CA GLY A 367 -21.25 23.21 4.38
C GLY A 367 -21.63 24.16 3.24
N ASN A 368 -21.59 23.72 1.98
CA ASN A 368 -21.97 24.54 0.82
C ASN A 368 -23.46 24.44 0.52
N LYS A 369 -24.04 25.53 0.02
CA LYS A 369 -25.46 25.64 -0.33
C LYS A 369 -25.63 25.62 -1.85
N THR A 370 -26.51 24.79 -2.37
CA THR A 370 -26.90 24.77 -3.80
C THR A 370 -28.41 24.83 -3.91
N VAL A 371 -28.95 25.73 -4.74
CA VAL A 371 -30.39 25.83 -5.02
C VAL A 371 -30.63 25.41 -6.47
N THR A 372 -31.53 24.46 -6.67
CA THR A 372 -31.85 23.87 -7.97
C THR A 372 -33.33 24.06 -8.29
N LYS A 373 -33.64 24.32 -9.56
CA LYS A 373 -35.00 24.41 -10.09
C LYS A 373 -35.08 23.73 -11.44
N ASP A 374 -36.01 22.79 -11.58
CA ASP A 374 -36.23 22.01 -12.81
C ASP A 374 -34.94 21.34 -13.33
N GLY A 375 -34.13 20.80 -12.42
CA GLY A 375 -32.84 20.15 -12.69
C GLY A 375 -31.67 21.12 -12.89
N LEU A 376 -31.92 22.42 -12.98
CA LEU A 376 -30.89 23.44 -13.22
C LEU A 376 -30.51 24.16 -11.93
N ILE A 377 -29.21 24.26 -11.64
CA ILE A 377 -28.73 25.05 -10.51
C ILE A 377 -28.99 26.53 -10.80
N VAL A 378 -29.67 27.22 -9.88
CA VAL A 378 -30.00 28.67 -9.98
C VAL A 378 -29.20 29.51 -8.99
N GLU A 379 -28.70 28.91 -7.92
CA GLU A 379 -27.84 29.56 -6.91
C GLU A 379 -26.83 28.57 -6.32
N LYS A 380 -25.59 28.99 -6.06
CA LYS A 380 -24.56 28.19 -5.36
C LYS A 380 -23.75 29.09 -4.43
N THR A 381 -23.57 28.68 -3.18
CA THR A 381 -22.76 29.39 -2.19
C THR A 381 -21.74 28.44 -1.58
N ILE A 382 -20.46 28.79 -1.69
CA ILE A 382 -19.33 28.08 -1.08
C ILE A 382 -18.79 28.96 0.04
N TYR A 383 -18.47 28.35 1.19
CA TYR A 383 -18.01 29.06 2.38
C TYR A 383 -16.57 28.69 2.76
N TYR A 384 -15.88 29.63 3.40
CA TYR A 384 -14.70 29.37 4.22
C TYR A 384 -15.09 28.63 5.51
N SER A 385 -14.13 28.00 6.18
CA SER A 385 -14.36 27.32 7.46
C SER A 385 -14.88 28.26 8.56
N ASN A 386 -14.56 29.56 8.47
CA ASN A 386 -15.05 30.60 9.38
C ASN A 386 -16.51 31.04 9.11
N GLY A 387 -17.16 30.49 8.08
CA GLY A 387 -18.55 30.79 7.70
C GLY A 387 -18.72 31.98 6.75
N ASN A 388 -17.66 32.71 6.40
CA ASN A 388 -17.72 33.74 5.37
C ASN A 388 -17.86 33.12 3.99
N ILE A 389 -18.54 33.82 3.07
CA ILE A 389 -18.73 33.35 1.70
C ILE A 389 -17.40 33.43 0.97
N PHE A 390 -16.98 32.34 0.32
CA PHE A 390 -15.88 32.32 -0.64
C PHE A 390 -16.40 32.55 -2.06
N GLN A 391 -17.46 31.87 -2.46
CA GLN A 391 -18.07 32.00 -3.80
C GLN A 391 -19.58 32.11 -3.66
N PHE A 392 -20.17 33.07 -4.38
CA PHE A 392 -21.62 33.18 -4.56
C PHE A 392 -21.98 33.23 -6.04
N THR A 393 -22.78 32.27 -6.49
CA THR A 393 -23.22 32.15 -7.89
C THR A 393 -24.72 32.36 -7.97
N LYS A 394 -25.15 33.28 -8.84
CA LYS A 394 -26.56 33.53 -9.16
C LYS A 394 -26.67 34.18 -10.55
N ASP A 395 -27.74 33.89 -11.28
CA ASP A 395 -28.02 34.49 -12.60
C ASP A 395 -26.83 34.36 -13.58
N LEU A 396 -26.20 33.18 -13.62
CA LEU A 396 -25.00 32.88 -14.43
C LEU A 396 -23.78 33.75 -14.12
N VAL A 397 -23.68 34.22 -12.88
CA VAL A 397 -22.56 35.04 -12.42
C VAL A 397 -22.05 34.49 -11.10
N SER A 398 -20.77 34.13 -11.03
CA SER A 398 -20.09 33.81 -9.77
C SER A 398 -19.25 35.01 -9.31
N THR A 399 -19.41 35.40 -8.05
CA THR A 399 -18.61 36.42 -7.37
C THR A 399 -17.81 35.74 -6.27
N PHE A 400 -16.52 36.04 -6.20
CA PHE A 400 -15.57 35.47 -5.24
C PHE A 400 -15.17 36.54 -4.22
N TYR A 401 -15.00 36.12 -2.97
CA TYR A 401 -14.64 36.99 -1.85
C TYR A 401 -13.45 36.43 -1.08
N ASP A 402 -12.66 37.29 -0.44
CA ASP A 402 -11.63 36.88 0.50
C ASP A 402 -12.21 36.46 1.86
N THR A 403 -11.35 35.97 2.76
CA THR A 403 -11.73 35.54 4.11
C THR A 403 -12.35 36.65 4.98
N LYS A 404 -12.26 37.92 4.56
CA LYS A 404 -12.86 39.10 5.22
C LYS A 404 -14.16 39.56 4.53
N GLY A 405 -14.61 38.86 3.49
CA GLY A 405 -15.82 39.17 2.72
C GLY A 405 -15.64 40.29 1.69
N LYS A 406 -14.40 40.67 1.34
CA LYS A 406 -14.14 41.63 0.26
C LYS A 406 -14.14 40.90 -1.08
N GLU A 407 -14.86 41.44 -2.07
CA GLU A 407 -14.85 40.90 -3.44
C GLU A 407 -13.42 40.90 -4.02
N ILE A 408 -12.98 39.74 -4.50
CA ILE A 408 -11.68 39.52 -5.14
C ILE A 408 -11.78 39.21 -6.64
N GLY A 409 -12.98 38.86 -7.12
CA GLY A 409 -13.24 38.79 -8.55
C GLY A 409 -14.61 38.23 -8.89
N LYS A 410 -14.88 38.17 -10.19
CA LYS A 410 -16.18 37.82 -10.74
C LYS A 410 -16.03 37.15 -12.10
N VAL A 411 -16.92 36.20 -12.40
CA VAL A 411 -16.95 35.48 -13.68
C VAL A 411 -18.38 35.28 -14.16
N THR A 412 -18.61 35.43 -15.46
CA THR A 412 -19.86 35.03 -16.11
C THR A 412 -19.79 33.58 -16.56
N LEU A 413 -20.91 32.87 -16.49
CA LEU A 413 -21.02 31.44 -16.83
C LEU A 413 -21.83 31.30 -18.13
N ASN A 414 -21.50 30.29 -18.94
CA ASN A 414 -22.39 29.86 -20.01
C ASN A 414 -23.57 29.06 -19.45
N LYS A 415 -24.72 29.13 -20.12
CA LYS A 415 -25.89 28.33 -19.75
C LYS A 415 -25.68 26.89 -20.19
N THR A 416 -25.53 25.98 -19.24
CA THR A 416 -25.40 24.53 -19.45
C THR A 416 -26.33 23.79 -18.50
N GLU A 417 -26.61 22.50 -18.78
CA GLU A 417 -27.41 21.65 -17.90
C GLU A 417 -26.74 21.47 -16.53
N ASP A 418 -25.40 21.37 -16.51
CA ASP A 418 -24.59 21.44 -15.30
C ASP A 418 -23.94 22.82 -15.19
N LEU A 419 -24.20 23.60 -14.13
CA LEU A 419 -23.44 24.85 -13.86
C LEU A 419 -21.94 24.59 -13.63
N ASP A 420 -21.55 23.33 -13.48
CA ASP A 420 -20.16 22.96 -13.36
C ASP A 420 -19.47 23.00 -14.74
N LYS A 421 -18.91 24.20 -15.02
CA LYS A 421 -17.70 24.46 -15.82
C LYS A 421 -17.83 24.76 -17.32
N LEU A 422 -18.48 25.87 -17.66
CA LEU A 422 -18.04 26.70 -18.78
C LEU A 422 -18.01 28.18 -18.38
N TYR A 423 -16.92 28.57 -17.71
CA TYR A 423 -16.60 29.97 -17.44
C TYR A 423 -16.47 30.72 -18.77
N ASN A 424 -17.15 31.86 -18.89
CA ASN A 424 -17.15 32.67 -20.10
C ASN A 424 -16.16 33.83 -19.99
N THR A 425 -16.43 34.80 -19.12
CA THR A 425 -15.60 36.01 -19.01
C THR A 425 -15.44 36.44 -17.55
N GLY A 426 -14.19 36.61 -17.10
CA GLY A 426 -13.86 37.08 -15.75
C GLY A 426 -12.77 36.25 -15.06
N THR A 427 -12.74 36.26 -13.72
CA THR A 427 -11.71 35.60 -12.91
C THR A 427 -12.34 34.57 -11.97
N VAL A 428 -11.75 33.39 -11.92
CA VAL A 428 -12.13 32.23 -11.10
C VAL A 428 -11.05 31.99 -10.06
N PHE A 429 -11.46 31.66 -8.85
CA PHE A 429 -10.57 31.28 -7.76
C PHE A 429 -10.94 29.86 -7.31
N THR A 430 -9.92 29.03 -7.10
CA THR A 430 -10.05 27.72 -6.47
C THR A 430 -9.36 27.76 -5.11
N MET A 431 -9.97 27.10 -4.12
CA MET A 431 -9.53 27.13 -2.72
C MET A 431 -9.41 25.72 -2.15
N GLU A 432 -8.40 25.52 -1.32
CA GLU A 432 -8.18 24.35 -0.48
C GLU A 432 -7.75 24.84 0.92
N ASP A 433 -8.34 24.28 1.98
CA ASP A 433 -8.07 24.67 3.38
C ASP A 433 -8.08 26.20 3.62
N ASP A 434 -9.12 26.87 3.11
CA ASP A 434 -9.29 28.34 3.16
C ASP A 434 -8.22 29.17 2.43
N LEU A 435 -7.29 28.53 1.71
CA LEU A 435 -6.22 29.16 0.94
C LEU A 435 -6.48 29.05 -0.57
N ILE A 436 -6.14 30.11 -1.32
CA ILE A 436 -6.27 30.11 -2.78
C ILE A 436 -5.14 29.27 -3.37
N ILE A 437 -5.50 28.23 -4.13
CA ILE A 437 -4.54 27.34 -4.82
C ILE A 437 -4.49 27.60 -6.33
N GLN A 438 -5.52 28.26 -6.89
CA GLN A 438 -5.56 28.56 -8.32
C GLN A 438 -6.33 29.84 -8.61
N VAL A 439 -5.84 30.62 -9.58
CA VAL A 439 -6.51 31.80 -10.14
C VAL A 439 -6.48 31.75 -11.66
N SER A 440 -7.65 31.59 -12.28
CA SER A 440 -7.78 31.50 -13.74
C SER A 440 -8.60 32.67 -14.28
N THR A 441 -8.20 33.25 -15.41
CA THR A 441 -8.96 34.30 -16.10
C THR A 441 -9.48 33.82 -17.44
N TYR A 442 -10.69 34.23 -17.81
CA TYR A 442 -11.40 33.80 -19.00
C TYR A 442 -11.91 34.99 -19.81
N LYS A 443 -12.00 34.80 -21.12
CA LYS A 443 -12.69 35.70 -22.04
C LYS A 443 -13.32 34.91 -23.18
N ASP A 444 -14.60 35.13 -23.43
CA ASP A 444 -15.38 34.49 -24.49
C ASP A 444 -15.29 32.93 -24.43
N GLY A 445 -15.23 32.37 -23.23
CA GLY A 445 -15.10 30.91 -23.01
C GLY A 445 -13.68 30.36 -23.12
N LEU A 446 -12.68 31.19 -23.41
CA LEU A 446 -11.29 30.80 -23.52
C LEU A 446 -10.50 31.25 -22.29
N THR A 447 -9.70 30.36 -21.71
CA THR A 447 -8.72 30.73 -20.68
C THR A 447 -7.71 31.71 -21.27
N LEU A 448 -7.39 32.77 -20.53
CA LEU A 448 -6.36 33.77 -20.85
C LEU A 448 -5.13 33.60 -19.98
N THR A 449 -5.33 33.39 -18.69
CA THR A 449 -4.25 33.11 -17.73
C THR A 449 -4.68 32.05 -16.74
N ASP A 450 -3.74 31.23 -16.28
CA ASP A 450 -3.91 30.34 -15.15
C ASP A 450 -2.72 30.47 -14.21
N LYS A 451 -2.99 30.58 -12.91
CA LYS A 451 -1.96 30.75 -11.88
C LYS A 451 -2.18 29.71 -10.80
N VAL A 452 -1.20 28.84 -10.59
CA VAL A 452 -1.23 27.78 -9.58
C VAL A 452 -0.30 28.14 -8.43
N TYR A 453 -0.77 27.92 -7.21
CA TYR A 453 -0.05 28.24 -5.98
C TYR A 453 0.24 26.96 -5.20
N ASN A 454 1.48 26.83 -4.72
CA ASN A 454 1.84 25.83 -3.74
C ASN A 454 1.51 26.35 -2.34
N ILE A 455 0.99 25.48 -1.48
CA ILE A 455 0.78 25.79 -0.06
C ILE A 455 2.01 25.27 0.69
N ASP A 456 2.81 26.21 1.21
CA ASP A 456 3.88 25.90 2.15
C ASP A 456 3.70 26.75 3.41
N ASN A 457 3.74 26.11 4.58
CA ASN A 457 3.59 26.77 5.89
C ASN A 457 2.33 27.66 5.99
N GLU A 458 1.18 27.20 5.50
CA GLU A 458 -0.10 27.96 5.45
C GLU A 458 -0.04 29.24 4.60
N ILE A 459 0.93 29.34 3.68
CA ILE A 459 1.11 30.47 2.76
C ILE A 459 1.00 29.96 1.32
N SER A 460 0.07 30.53 0.55
CA SER A 460 0.00 30.33 -0.90
C SER A 460 1.11 31.09 -1.61
N GLN A 461 2.03 30.37 -2.26
CA GLN A 461 3.11 30.94 -3.07
C GLN A 461 2.90 30.59 -4.54
N LEU A 462 3.02 31.58 -5.43
CA LEU A 462 2.84 31.35 -6.87
C LEU A 462 3.92 30.39 -7.36
N ALA A 463 3.52 29.26 -7.93
CA ALA A 463 4.42 28.23 -8.42
C ALA A 463 4.45 28.20 -9.96
N ILE A 464 3.28 28.33 -10.59
CA ILE A 464 3.14 28.25 -12.06
C ILE A 464 2.21 29.37 -12.55
N GLU A 465 2.57 30.02 -13.65
CA GLU A 465 1.72 30.92 -14.41
C GLU A 465 1.71 30.53 -15.89
N VAL A 466 0.53 30.22 -16.43
CA VAL A 466 0.33 29.92 -17.85
C VAL A 466 -0.48 31.04 -18.49
N ILE A 467 0.04 31.61 -19.57
CA ILE A 467 -0.65 32.59 -20.42
C ILE A 467 -1.07 31.88 -21.69
N TYR A 468 -2.36 31.99 -22.02
CA TYR A 468 -2.98 31.33 -23.16
C TYR A 468 -3.23 32.33 -24.30
N LYS A 469 -3.12 31.84 -25.53
CA LYS A 469 -3.50 32.57 -26.74
C LYS A 469 -4.39 31.68 -27.60
N LYS A 470 -5.62 32.13 -27.86
CA LYS A 470 -6.65 31.34 -28.58
C LYS A 470 -6.87 29.95 -27.95
N GLY A 471 -6.94 29.88 -26.61
CA GLY A 471 -7.21 28.65 -25.87
C GLY A 471 -6.01 27.71 -25.68
N ASN A 472 -4.84 28.02 -26.25
CA ASN A 472 -3.65 27.18 -26.12
C ASN A 472 -2.55 27.87 -25.30
N PRO A 473 -1.73 27.13 -24.52
CA PRO A 473 -0.58 27.69 -23.82
C PRO A 473 0.35 28.43 -24.77
N TYR A 474 0.70 29.67 -24.44
CA TYR A 474 1.63 30.51 -25.19
C TYR A 474 2.89 30.80 -24.38
N ILE A 475 2.74 31.06 -23.08
CA ILE A 475 3.85 31.22 -22.15
C ILE A 475 3.56 30.40 -20.90
N THR A 476 4.53 29.64 -20.40
CA THR A 476 4.47 28.97 -19.09
C THR A 476 5.65 29.45 -18.27
N THR A 477 5.40 30.00 -17.09
CA THR A 477 6.42 30.47 -16.15
C THR A 477 6.36 29.64 -14.89
N LEU A 478 7.49 29.07 -14.47
CA LEU A 478 7.65 28.40 -13.19
C LEU A 478 8.42 29.34 -12.25
N TYR A 479 8.07 29.28 -10.96
CA TYR A 479 8.60 30.15 -9.92
C TYR A 479 9.23 29.33 -8.79
N TYR A 480 10.32 29.85 -8.25
CA TYR A 480 10.88 29.38 -6.98
C TYR A 480 9.95 29.74 -5.81
N THR A 481 10.10 29.06 -4.68
CA THR A 481 9.37 29.34 -3.43
C THR A 481 9.55 30.79 -2.94
N ASN A 482 10.68 31.42 -3.26
CA ASN A 482 10.93 32.83 -2.96
C ASN A 482 10.19 33.83 -3.90
N GLY A 483 9.39 33.32 -4.85
CA GLY A 483 8.60 34.10 -5.82
C GLY A 483 9.38 34.63 -7.03
N LYS A 484 10.67 34.29 -7.19
CA LYS A 484 11.44 34.62 -8.40
C LYS A 484 11.15 33.61 -9.50
N LYS A 485 11.23 34.04 -10.76
CA LYS A 485 11.11 33.12 -11.91
C LYS A 485 12.24 32.12 -11.88
N ALA A 486 11.94 30.86 -12.15
CA ALA A 486 12.91 29.80 -12.42
C ALA A 486 13.03 29.57 -13.93
N ILE A 487 11.88 29.39 -14.59
CA ILE A 487 11.81 29.03 -16.00
C ILE A 487 10.69 29.81 -16.67
N GLU A 488 10.93 30.29 -17.89
CA GLU A 488 9.89 30.83 -18.77
C GLU A 488 9.98 30.14 -20.14
N TYR A 489 8.96 29.35 -20.46
CA TYR A 489 8.78 28.71 -21.75
C TYR A 489 7.84 29.50 -22.65
N VAL A 490 8.21 29.63 -23.92
CA VAL A 490 7.39 30.20 -24.99
C VAL A 490 7.10 29.11 -26.01
N TYR A 491 5.83 28.91 -26.34
CA TYR A 491 5.38 27.90 -27.29
C TYR A 491 5.17 28.49 -28.69
N GLY A 492 5.38 27.67 -29.73
CA GLY A 492 5.21 28.06 -31.13
C GLY A 492 3.76 28.42 -31.47
N MET A 493 3.54 29.53 -32.21
CA MET A 493 2.17 29.96 -32.59
C MET A 493 1.47 29.04 -33.60
N LYS A 494 2.23 28.21 -34.34
CA LYS A 494 1.68 27.28 -35.33
C LYS A 494 1.30 25.93 -34.70
N ASP A 495 2.06 25.51 -33.70
CA ASP A 495 1.87 24.26 -32.99
C ASP A 495 2.15 24.52 -31.51
N TYR A 496 1.07 24.74 -30.75
CA TYR A 496 1.12 25.08 -29.33
C TYR A 496 1.57 23.92 -28.43
N SER A 497 1.91 22.76 -29.01
CA SER A 497 2.59 21.67 -28.30
C SER A 497 4.11 21.76 -28.37
N THR A 498 4.65 22.56 -29.31
CA THR A 498 6.09 22.69 -29.52
C THR A 498 6.66 23.87 -28.73
N LEU A 499 7.67 23.59 -27.90
CA LEU A 499 8.48 24.62 -27.28
C LEU A 499 9.25 25.37 -28.38
N ALA A 500 9.18 26.69 -28.38
CA ALA A 500 9.96 27.54 -29.26
C ALA A 500 11.19 28.09 -28.54
N LYS A 501 11.02 28.52 -27.28
CA LYS A 501 12.09 29.14 -26.50
C LYS A 501 11.96 28.84 -25.01
N GLY A 502 13.07 28.62 -24.32
CA GLY A 502 13.19 28.60 -22.86
C GLY A 502 14.11 29.71 -22.36
N THR A 503 13.75 30.35 -21.26
CA THR A 503 14.60 31.31 -20.53
C THR A 503 14.73 30.86 -19.09
N PHE A 504 15.96 30.72 -18.60
CA PHE A 504 16.27 30.06 -17.34
C PHE A 504 16.95 31.03 -16.38
N TYR A 505 16.55 31.00 -15.12
CA TYR A 505 16.99 31.94 -14.09
C TYR A 505 17.48 31.19 -12.85
N LYS A 506 18.33 31.83 -12.06
CA LYS A 506 18.69 31.39 -10.70
C LYS A 506 17.59 31.80 -9.71
N ASP A 507 17.62 31.21 -8.52
CA ASP A 507 16.78 31.58 -7.38
C ASP A 507 16.92 33.06 -6.97
N THR A 508 18.06 33.68 -7.25
CA THR A 508 18.29 35.12 -7.07
C THR A 508 17.56 35.99 -8.11
N GLY A 509 17.05 35.39 -9.19
CA GLY A 509 16.45 36.06 -10.36
C GLY A 509 17.45 36.43 -11.47
N GLU A 510 18.73 36.05 -11.33
CA GLU A 510 19.75 36.25 -12.37
C GLU A 510 19.51 35.32 -13.58
N LEU A 511 19.66 35.84 -14.81
CA LEU A 511 19.55 35.04 -16.04
C LEU A 511 20.72 34.05 -16.16
N ILE A 512 20.41 32.76 -16.29
CA ILE A 512 21.40 31.71 -16.62
C ILE A 512 21.64 31.68 -18.14
N GLY A 513 20.55 31.70 -18.92
CA GLY A 513 20.62 31.69 -20.38
C GLY A 513 19.28 31.47 -21.05
N THR A 514 19.31 31.42 -22.38
CA THR A 514 18.14 31.16 -23.21
C THR A 514 18.43 30.06 -24.21
N TYR A 515 17.45 29.19 -24.45
CA TYR A 515 17.52 28.12 -25.44
C TYR A 515 16.44 28.29 -26.49
N ASP A 516 16.81 28.20 -27.76
CA ASP A 516 15.89 28.11 -28.88
C ASP A 516 15.71 26.63 -29.25
N TYR A 517 14.50 26.12 -29.03
CA TYR A 517 14.17 24.72 -29.27
C TYR A 517 13.93 24.40 -30.76
N ILE A 518 13.75 25.42 -31.61
CA ILE A 518 13.54 25.25 -33.05
C ILE A 518 14.89 25.08 -33.75
N TYR A 519 15.87 25.90 -33.36
CA TYR A 519 17.23 25.85 -33.91
C TYR A 519 18.21 25.06 -33.04
N GLU A 520 17.73 24.49 -31.93
CA GLU A 520 18.52 23.71 -30.95
C GLU A 520 19.82 24.45 -30.57
N THR A 521 19.70 25.74 -30.26
CA THR A 521 20.84 26.65 -30.05
C THR A 521 20.64 27.50 -28.80
N GLY A 522 21.70 27.70 -28.02
CA GLY A 522 21.69 28.52 -26.81
C GLY A 522 22.00 27.70 -25.56
N THR A 523 21.51 28.12 -24.40
CA THR A 523 21.77 27.47 -23.10
C THR A 523 20.52 26.79 -22.57
N LEU A 524 20.50 25.46 -22.59
CA LEU A 524 19.48 24.61 -22.00
C LEU A 524 19.82 24.34 -20.53
N VAL A 525 18.83 24.46 -19.65
CA VAL A 525 18.97 24.10 -18.23
C VAL A 525 17.95 23.02 -17.90
N LYS A 526 18.41 21.93 -17.29
CA LYS A 526 17.54 20.87 -16.77
C LYS A 526 17.38 21.01 -15.26
N TYR A 527 16.17 20.75 -14.79
CA TYR A 527 15.81 20.86 -13.38
C TYR A 527 15.22 19.55 -12.85
N THR A 528 15.28 19.35 -11.53
CA THR A 528 14.43 18.39 -10.81
C THR A 528 13.01 18.93 -10.68
N ASP A 529 12.08 18.11 -10.17
CA ASP A 529 10.70 18.53 -9.88
C ASP A 529 10.62 19.68 -8.85
N ASN A 530 11.63 19.81 -7.99
CA ASN A 530 11.75 20.89 -6.99
C ASN A 530 12.46 22.14 -7.55
N LEU A 531 12.66 22.23 -8.87
CA LEU A 531 13.36 23.34 -9.55
C LEU A 531 14.84 23.46 -9.17
N GLU A 532 15.49 22.36 -8.86
CA GLU A 532 16.92 22.30 -8.59
C GLU A 532 17.69 22.03 -9.88
N ILE A 533 18.79 22.73 -10.15
CA ILE A 533 19.50 22.61 -11.43
C ILE A 533 20.31 21.30 -11.47
N VAL A 534 20.00 20.44 -12.45
CA VAL A 534 20.71 19.17 -12.69
C VAL A 534 21.79 19.33 -13.75
N SER A 535 21.53 20.12 -14.79
CA SER A 535 22.55 20.43 -15.80
C SER A 535 22.34 21.77 -16.51
N ILE A 536 23.45 22.32 -17.01
CA ILE A 536 23.50 23.50 -17.86
C ILE A 536 24.31 23.13 -19.10
N GLU A 537 23.68 23.20 -20.26
CA GLU A 537 24.25 22.80 -21.54
C GLU A 537 24.16 23.93 -22.56
N THR A 538 25.25 24.23 -23.25
CA THR A 538 25.25 25.17 -24.38
C THR A 538 25.35 24.39 -25.69
N THR A 539 24.46 24.65 -26.63
CA THR A 539 24.42 23.99 -27.94
C THR A 539 24.44 24.99 -29.09
N GLN A 540 24.82 24.51 -30.27
CA GLN A 540 24.70 25.21 -31.54
C GLN A 540 24.26 24.23 -32.61
N ASP A 541 23.15 24.54 -33.30
CA ASP A 541 22.57 23.71 -34.37
C ASP A 541 22.42 22.23 -33.96
N GLY A 542 21.95 21.97 -32.73
CA GLY A 542 21.77 20.63 -32.18
C GLY A 542 23.03 19.97 -31.62
N GLN A 543 24.21 20.58 -31.79
CA GLN A 543 25.48 20.04 -31.28
C GLN A 543 25.84 20.66 -29.94
N SER A 544 26.11 19.82 -28.94
CA SER A 544 26.58 20.24 -27.62
C SER A 544 27.99 20.85 -27.71
N LEU A 545 28.15 22.06 -27.19
CA LEU A 545 29.43 22.76 -27.11
C LEU A 545 30.06 22.59 -25.72
N THR A 546 29.26 22.85 -24.68
CA THR A 546 29.68 22.67 -23.28
C THR A 546 28.54 22.11 -22.45
N LYS A 547 28.83 21.21 -21.51
CA LYS A 547 27.84 20.70 -20.57
C LYS A 547 28.41 20.69 -19.16
N LYS A 548 27.64 21.16 -18.20
CA LYS A 548 27.96 21.13 -16.77
C LYS A 548 26.85 20.41 -16.02
N GLU A 549 27.21 19.42 -15.22
CA GLU A 549 26.26 18.56 -14.51
C GLU A 549 26.50 18.62 -13.00
N PHE A 550 25.41 18.58 -12.24
CA PHE A 550 25.42 18.80 -10.80
C PHE A 550 24.86 17.60 -10.05
N GLY A 551 25.53 17.22 -8.96
CA GLY A 551 25.17 16.13 -8.06
C GLY A 551 24.71 16.69 -6.72
N ILE A 552 23.93 15.92 -5.97
CA ILE A 552 23.41 16.29 -4.65
C ILE A 552 24.30 15.66 -3.58
N TYR A 553 24.68 16.41 -2.55
CA TYR A 553 25.38 15.86 -1.38
C TYR A 553 24.41 15.10 -0.46
N GLY A 554 24.72 13.83 -0.21
CA GLY A 554 24.08 13.00 0.83
C GLY A 554 22.69 12.45 0.48
N GLU A 555 22.39 11.25 1.00
CA GLU A 555 21.12 10.54 0.78
C GLU A 555 19.97 11.01 1.70
N ASP A 556 20.25 11.81 2.74
CA ASP A 556 19.24 12.29 3.69
C ASP A 556 18.42 13.48 3.13
N LYS A 557 17.64 13.17 2.08
CA LYS A 557 16.78 14.06 1.29
C LYS A 557 15.68 14.81 2.07
N ILE A 558 15.58 14.66 3.39
CA ILE A 558 14.37 15.06 4.15
C ILE A 558 14.62 16.22 5.13
N LEU A 559 15.86 16.54 5.52
CA LEU A 559 16.09 17.38 6.71
C LEU A 559 16.94 18.64 6.53
N THR A 560 17.70 18.78 5.44
CA THR A 560 18.51 19.99 5.16
C THR A 560 18.41 20.41 3.71
N GLU A 561 18.52 21.72 3.44
CA GLU A 561 18.62 22.22 2.06
C GLU A 561 19.72 21.44 1.32
N PRO A 562 19.41 20.77 0.19
CA PRO A 562 20.39 20.01 -0.56
C PRO A 562 21.56 20.92 -0.96
N SER A 563 22.77 20.48 -0.64
CA SER A 563 24.00 21.06 -1.19
C SER A 563 24.29 20.39 -2.53
N TYR A 564 24.85 21.12 -3.48
CA TYR A 564 25.21 20.59 -4.80
C TYR A 564 26.69 20.75 -5.07
N TYR A 565 27.24 19.80 -5.82
CA TYR A 565 28.58 19.91 -6.40
C TYR A 565 28.55 19.66 -7.91
N VAL A 566 29.59 20.10 -8.59
CA VAL A 566 29.76 19.83 -10.02
C VAL A 566 30.41 18.45 -10.13
N TYR A 567 29.71 17.44 -10.66
CA TYR A 567 30.33 16.13 -10.86
C TYR A 567 30.88 15.95 -12.28
N ALA A 568 30.46 16.77 -13.25
CA ALA A 568 31.02 16.75 -14.59
C ALA A 568 31.01 18.14 -15.27
N TYR A 569 32.09 18.43 -16.00
CA TYR A 569 32.18 19.55 -16.92
C TYR A 569 32.85 19.09 -18.22
N THR A 570 32.16 19.28 -19.35
CA THR A 570 32.64 18.86 -20.67
C THR A 570 32.62 20.03 -21.64
N ASP A 571 33.78 20.37 -22.21
CA ASP A 571 33.92 21.18 -23.44
C ASP A 571 34.17 20.19 -24.60
N TYR A 572 33.13 19.93 -25.39
CA TYR A 572 33.11 18.91 -26.45
C TYR A 572 34.10 19.22 -27.61
N ASN A 573 34.73 20.39 -27.60
CA ASN A 573 35.79 20.77 -28.55
C ASN A 573 37.20 20.75 -27.95
N LYS A 574 37.34 20.43 -26.66
CA LYS A 574 38.62 20.41 -25.95
C LYS A 574 38.76 19.20 -25.04
N SER A 575 38.06 19.21 -23.91
CA SER A 575 38.22 18.22 -22.85
C SER A 575 37.01 18.18 -21.92
N GLY A 576 36.85 17.05 -21.23
CA GLY A 576 35.92 16.90 -20.12
C GLY A 576 36.62 16.40 -18.86
N GLU A 577 36.14 16.87 -17.72
CA GLU A 577 36.58 16.49 -16.38
C GLU A 577 35.37 16.01 -15.59
N THR A 578 35.57 14.97 -14.77
CA THR A 578 34.60 14.57 -13.75
C THR A 578 35.21 14.72 -12.37
N TYR A 579 34.37 15.00 -11.38
CA TYR A 579 34.79 15.32 -10.02
C TYR A 579 34.04 14.46 -9.02
N ASP A 580 34.70 14.15 -7.90
CA ASP A 580 34.02 13.58 -6.75
C ASP A 580 33.23 14.65 -5.98
N GLU A 581 32.56 14.22 -4.91
CA GLU A 581 31.81 15.12 -4.02
C GLU A 581 32.70 16.18 -3.33
N THR A 582 34.01 15.97 -3.21
CA THR A 582 34.92 16.97 -2.63
C THR A 582 35.41 18.00 -3.65
N GLY A 583 35.13 17.76 -4.94
CA GLY A 583 35.60 18.55 -6.07
C GLY A 583 36.97 18.13 -6.61
N GLU A 584 37.50 16.98 -6.18
CA GLU A 584 38.73 16.40 -6.75
C GLU A 584 38.43 15.73 -8.10
N VAL A 585 39.33 15.91 -9.07
CA VAL A 585 39.17 15.38 -10.44
C VAL A 585 39.33 13.86 -10.42
N LEU A 586 38.26 13.14 -10.77
CA LEU A 586 38.24 11.68 -10.92
C LEU A 586 38.72 11.22 -12.28
N SER A 587 38.38 11.96 -13.34
CA SER A 587 38.72 11.58 -14.70
C SER A 587 38.93 12.79 -15.63
N PHE A 588 39.70 12.57 -16.69
CA PHE A 588 39.96 13.53 -17.76
C PHE A 588 39.84 12.82 -19.12
N THR A 589 39.22 13.49 -20.09
CA THR A 589 39.12 13.03 -21.48
C THR A 589 39.31 14.19 -22.44
N GLU A 590 40.11 14.00 -23.48
CA GLU A 590 40.19 14.89 -24.64
C GLU A 590 39.04 14.61 -25.61
N TYR A 591 38.43 15.66 -26.15
CA TYR A 591 37.36 15.56 -27.16
C TYR A 591 37.81 16.15 -28.50
N ARG A 592 37.39 15.51 -29.60
CA ARG A 592 37.56 16.01 -30.97
C ARG A 592 36.27 15.83 -31.75
N GLU A 593 35.82 16.89 -32.41
CA GLU A 593 34.58 16.89 -33.20
C GLU A 593 33.37 16.38 -32.40
N GLY A 594 33.28 16.76 -31.13
CA GLY A 594 32.19 16.36 -30.24
C GLY A 594 32.28 14.95 -29.66
N LYS A 595 33.35 14.19 -29.95
CA LYS A 595 33.50 12.79 -29.51
C LYS A 595 34.71 12.60 -28.60
N PRO A 596 34.64 11.68 -27.61
CA PRO A 596 35.81 11.27 -26.84
C PRO A 596 36.93 10.78 -27.75
N TYR A 597 38.16 11.23 -27.49
CA TYR A 597 39.34 10.93 -28.30
C TYR A 597 40.41 10.17 -27.49
N GLU A 598 40.83 10.71 -26.34
CA GLU A 598 41.87 10.14 -25.49
C GLU A 598 41.51 10.34 -24.02
N GLY A 599 41.57 9.30 -23.19
CA GLY A 599 41.34 9.39 -21.74
C GLY A 599 40.17 8.55 -21.21
N LEU A 600 39.66 8.91 -20.03
CA LEU A 600 38.63 8.15 -19.31
C LEU A 600 37.35 8.98 -19.18
N VAL A 601 36.27 8.51 -19.81
CA VAL A 601 34.94 9.10 -19.70
C VAL A 601 34.22 8.47 -18.53
N TYR A 602 33.63 9.31 -17.69
CA TYR A 602 32.74 8.89 -16.60
C TYR A 602 31.34 9.43 -16.90
N ASN A 603 30.35 8.55 -16.97
CA ASN A 603 28.96 8.93 -17.22
C ASN A 603 28.08 8.46 -16.06
N PHE A 604 27.32 9.37 -15.48
CA PHE A 604 26.38 9.07 -14.39
C PHE A 604 24.96 9.14 -14.93
N ASP A 605 24.23 8.03 -14.77
CA ASP A 605 22.80 7.94 -14.97
C ASP A 605 22.15 7.96 -13.59
N THR A 606 21.81 9.16 -13.13
CA THR A 606 21.20 9.39 -11.82
C THR A 606 19.79 8.84 -11.72
N GLU A 607 19.10 8.60 -12.83
CA GLU A 607 17.74 8.04 -12.81
C GLU A 607 17.78 6.55 -12.48
N ASN A 608 18.79 5.84 -12.99
CA ASN A 608 18.96 4.40 -12.81
C ASN A 608 20.03 4.04 -11.77
N ASN A 609 20.57 5.04 -11.06
CA ASN A 609 21.69 4.90 -10.15
C ASN A 609 22.90 4.20 -10.79
N LEU A 610 23.23 4.48 -12.06
CA LEU A 610 24.34 3.84 -12.76
C LEU A 610 25.52 4.78 -13.01
N ALA A 611 26.72 4.24 -12.92
CA ALA A 611 27.97 4.88 -13.32
C ALA A 611 28.65 4.04 -14.40
N THR A 612 29.07 4.67 -15.49
CA THR A 612 29.82 4.02 -16.58
C THR A 612 31.18 4.67 -16.76
N GLU A 613 32.24 3.87 -16.65
CA GLU A 613 33.64 4.25 -16.87
C GLU A 613 34.12 3.68 -18.20
N THR A 614 34.51 4.51 -19.17
CA THR A 614 34.95 4.04 -20.51
C THR A 614 36.28 4.68 -20.92
N SER A 615 37.29 3.86 -21.25
CA SER A 615 38.58 4.33 -21.76
C SER A 615 38.58 4.51 -23.27
N TYR A 616 39.19 5.59 -23.74
CA TYR A 616 39.35 5.93 -25.16
C TYR A 616 40.82 6.15 -25.53
N LYS A 617 41.17 5.70 -26.73
CA LYS A 617 42.45 5.97 -27.38
C LYS A 617 42.23 6.17 -28.88
N GLU A 618 42.75 7.27 -29.43
CA GLU A 618 42.57 7.65 -30.84
C GLU A 618 41.10 7.58 -31.33
N GLY A 619 40.15 7.95 -30.46
CA GLY A 619 38.72 7.97 -30.77
C GLY A 619 38.02 6.61 -30.73
N LYS A 620 38.71 5.55 -30.28
CA LYS A 620 38.16 4.20 -30.13
C LYS A 620 38.07 3.81 -28.66
N LYS A 621 37.05 3.05 -28.29
CA LYS A 621 36.99 2.39 -26.98
C LYS A 621 38.12 1.36 -26.88
N VAL A 622 38.81 1.33 -25.75
CA VAL A 622 39.92 0.40 -25.48
C VAL A 622 39.81 -0.19 -24.08
N ASP A 623 40.48 -1.32 -23.87
CA ASP A 623 40.54 -2.04 -22.60
C ASP A 623 39.16 -2.48 -22.06
N LYS A 624 38.57 -1.67 -21.19
CA LYS A 624 37.36 -2.01 -20.44
C LYS A 624 36.43 -0.81 -20.33
N GLU A 625 35.13 -1.10 -20.41
CA GLU A 625 34.08 -0.22 -19.92
C GLU A 625 33.40 -0.88 -18.72
N THR A 626 33.32 -0.17 -17.60
CA THR A 626 32.80 -0.70 -16.33
C THR A 626 31.50 0.00 -15.99
N ILE A 627 30.44 -0.75 -15.74
CA ILE A 627 29.13 -0.25 -15.33
C ILE A 627 28.90 -0.66 -13.89
N ARG A 628 28.57 0.30 -13.02
CA ARG A 628 28.38 0.11 -11.58
C ARG A 628 27.06 0.70 -11.11
N ASN A 629 26.50 0.13 -10.05
CA ASN A 629 25.48 0.79 -9.27
C ASN A 629 26.14 1.85 -8.37
N THR A 630 25.63 3.08 -8.39
CA THR A 630 26.19 4.23 -7.66
C THR A 630 25.84 4.23 -6.18
N GLU A 631 24.75 3.58 -5.79
CA GLU A 631 24.30 3.45 -4.39
C GLU A 631 25.11 2.36 -3.67
N THR A 632 25.25 1.18 -4.28
CA THR A 632 25.99 0.05 -3.67
C THR A 632 27.47 0.02 -4.03
N ASN A 633 27.89 0.80 -5.03
CA ASN A 633 29.22 0.73 -5.67
C ASN A 633 29.57 -0.65 -6.24
N GLU A 634 28.56 -1.50 -6.47
CA GLU A 634 28.77 -2.83 -7.04
C GLU A 634 28.94 -2.75 -8.56
N THR A 635 29.91 -3.50 -9.08
CA THR A 635 30.05 -3.67 -10.54
C THR A 635 28.90 -4.54 -11.03
N LEU A 636 28.17 -4.05 -12.04
CA LEU A 636 27.09 -4.79 -12.72
C LEU A 636 27.59 -5.43 -14.01
N SER A 637 28.46 -4.73 -14.75
CA SER A 637 29.04 -5.28 -15.97
C SER A 637 30.40 -4.69 -16.33
N VAL A 638 31.22 -5.48 -17.03
CA VAL A 638 32.49 -5.07 -17.62
C VAL A 638 32.50 -5.51 -19.09
N ASN A 639 32.54 -4.54 -20.00
CA ASN A 639 32.65 -4.73 -21.44
C ASN A 639 34.11 -4.63 -21.84
N PHE A 640 34.63 -5.58 -22.61
CA PHE A 640 36.03 -5.64 -23.03
C PHE A 640 36.16 -5.30 -24.51
N TYR A 641 37.07 -4.39 -24.84
CA TYR A 641 37.27 -3.88 -26.20
C TYR A 641 38.67 -4.18 -26.72
N GLU A 642 38.77 -4.55 -28.00
CA GLU A 642 40.02 -4.68 -28.74
C GLU A 642 39.89 -3.95 -30.08
N GLU A 643 40.79 -3.00 -30.35
CA GLU A 643 40.78 -2.17 -31.57
C GLU A 643 39.47 -1.41 -31.87
N GLY A 644 38.68 -1.13 -30.83
CA GLY A 644 37.37 -0.49 -30.91
C GLY A 644 36.18 -1.45 -30.97
N GLU A 645 36.42 -2.75 -31.10
CA GLU A 645 35.39 -3.80 -31.21
C GLU A 645 35.13 -4.45 -29.85
N LEU A 646 33.85 -4.68 -29.53
CA LEU A 646 33.46 -5.43 -28.33
C LEU A 646 33.77 -6.92 -28.55
N ILE A 647 34.62 -7.47 -27.69
CA ILE A 647 35.04 -8.89 -27.78
C ILE A 647 34.44 -9.76 -26.68
N LYS A 648 34.06 -9.16 -25.54
CA LYS A 648 33.57 -9.90 -24.38
C LYS A 648 32.79 -9.00 -23.44
N VAL A 649 31.78 -9.54 -22.78
CA VAL A 649 31.04 -8.90 -21.69
C VAL A 649 31.04 -9.82 -20.47
N ALA A 650 31.44 -9.31 -19.31
CA ALA A 650 31.23 -9.95 -18.02
C ALA A 650 30.07 -9.26 -17.30
N THR A 651 29.13 -10.01 -16.75
CA THR A 651 28.00 -9.51 -15.98
C THR A 651 28.04 -10.10 -14.58
N TYR A 652 27.70 -9.27 -13.61
CA TYR A 652 27.76 -9.54 -12.19
C TYR A 652 26.36 -9.41 -11.60
N ASN A 653 26.06 -10.22 -10.59
CA ASN A 653 24.87 -10.12 -9.78
C ASN A 653 25.32 -9.98 -8.32
N GLU A 654 24.90 -8.92 -7.64
CA GLU A 654 25.34 -8.58 -6.26
C GLU A 654 26.88 -8.61 -6.11
N GLY A 655 27.58 -8.02 -7.10
CA GLY A 655 29.04 -8.00 -7.15
C GLY A 655 29.73 -9.33 -7.50
N VAL A 656 28.98 -10.44 -7.70
CA VAL A 656 29.53 -11.75 -8.02
C VAL A 656 29.41 -12.07 -9.51
N LEU A 657 30.48 -12.57 -10.13
CA LEU A 657 30.49 -12.92 -11.55
C LEU A 657 29.41 -13.96 -11.86
N PHE A 658 28.45 -13.60 -12.71
CA PHE A 658 27.32 -14.46 -13.09
C PHE A 658 27.46 -15.00 -14.52
N LYS A 659 27.91 -14.15 -15.46
CA LYS A 659 27.92 -14.47 -16.89
C LYS A 659 29.13 -13.88 -17.59
N ILE A 660 29.71 -14.63 -18.52
CA ILE A 660 30.67 -14.15 -19.52
C ILE A 660 30.12 -14.48 -20.90
N ALA A 661 30.05 -13.50 -21.80
CA ALA A 661 29.58 -13.63 -23.17
C ALA A 661 30.64 -13.13 -24.17
N GLU A 662 30.88 -13.88 -25.24
CA GLU A 662 31.84 -13.56 -26.30
C GLU A 662 31.17 -12.89 -27.50
N TYR A 663 31.82 -11.87 -28.04
CA TYR A 663 31.31 -11.05 -29.14
C TYR A 663 32.30 -10.98 -30.29
N LYS A 664 31.77 -10.84 -31.50
CA LYS A 664 32.53 -10.62 -32.72
C LYS A 664 31.71 -9.76 -33.68
N ASN A 665 32.30 -8.67 -34.17
CA ASN A 665 31.64 -7.68 -35.02
C ASN A 665 30.31 -7.14 -34.42
N GLY A 666 30.28 -6.98 -33.09
CA GLY A 666 29.09 -6.52 -32.37
C GLY A 666 27.98 -7.57 -32.19
N GLU A 667 28.17 -8.80 -32.65
CA GLU A 667 27.21 -9.90 -32.47
C GLU A 667 27.72 -10.91 -31.45
N LEU A 668 26.80 -11.53 -30.70
CA LEU A 668 27.08 -12.64 -29.79
C LEU A 668 27.47 -13.87 -30.63
N GLU A 669 28.75 -14.17 -30.66
CA GLU A 669 29.36 -15.24 -31.46
C GLU A 669 30.51 -15.84 -30.65
N GLY A 670 30.37 -17.11 -30.25
CA GLY A 670 31.30 -17.78 -29.34
C GLY A 670 30.60 -18.45 -28.17
N THR A 671 31.31 -18.64 -27.06
CA THR A 671 30.79 -19.31 -25.87
C THR A 671 30.30 -18.30 -24.85
N THR A 672 29.05 -18.44 -24.41
CA THR A 672 28.56 -17.80 -23.18
C THR A 672 28.67 -18.80 -22.03
N SER A 673 29.29 -18.38 -20.93
CA SER A 673 29.53 -19.17 -19.72
C SER A 673 28.79 -18.56 -18.53
N PHE A 674 28.15 -19.40 -17.72
CA PHE A 674 27.44 -19.02 -16.51
C PHE A 674 28.13 -19.58 -15.28
N PHE A 675 28.17 -18.79 -14.21
CA PHE A 675 28.88 -19.10 -12.98
C PHE A 675 27.93 -19.06 -11.77
N SER A 676 28.16 -19.93 -10.79
CA SER A 676 27.53 -19.88 -9.48
C SER A 676 28.16 -18.79 -8.59
N PRO A 677 27.56 -18.45 -7.44
CA PRO A 677 28.12 -17.47 -6.51
C PRO A 677 29.52 -17.80 -5.96
N ASP A 678 29.92 -19.08 -5.95
CA ASP A 678 31.28 -19.52 -5.61
C ASP A 678 32.23 -19.58 -6.82
N ASN A 679 31.86 -18.89 -7.92
CA ASN A 679 32.60 -18.76 -9.16
C ASN A 679 32.90 -20.11 -9.87
N LYS A 680 32.03 -21.11 -9.71
CA LYS A 680 32.12 -22.37 -10.47
C LYS A 680 31.29 -22.28 -11.74
N LEU A 681 31.83 -22.79 -12.84
CA LEU A 681 31.11 -22.90 -14.11
C LEU A 681 29.90 -23.83 -13.95
N ILE A 682 28.69 -23.29 -14.08
CA ILE A 682 27.43 -24.05 -13.97
C ILE A 682 26.83 -24.42 -15.33
N SER A 683 27.08 -23.63 -16.36
CA SER A 683 26.56 -23.90 -17.70
C SER A 683 27.32 -23.16 -18.79
N THR A 684 27.26 -23.68 -20.02
CA THR A 684 27.73 -23.00 -21.23
C THR A 684 26.71 -23.13 -22.35
N VAL A 685 26.72 -22.17 -23.26
CA VAL A 685 25.98 -22.23 -24.53
C VAL A 685 26.78 -21.52 -25.62
N SER A 686 26.81 -22.16 -26.80
CA SER A 686 27.47 -21.61 -27.98
C SER A 686 26.49 -20.77 -28.79
N PHE A 687 26.92 -19.61 -29.25
CA PHE A 687 26.16 -18.70 -30.10
C PHE A 687 26.82 -18.51 -31.45
N TYR A 688 26.01 -18.31 -32.49
CA TYR A 688 26.44 -17.89 -33.82
C TYR A 688 25.45 -16.89 -34.39
N ASN A 689 25.92 -15.70 -34.77
CA ASN A 689 25.10 -14.57 -35.22
C ASN A 689 23.89 -14.32 -34.31
N ASN A 690 24.15 -14.23 -32.99
CA ASN A 690 23.15 -14.03 -31.95
C ASN A 690 22.16 -15.19 -31.69
N LEU A 691 22.32 -16.35 -32.35
CA LEU A 691 21.44 -17.50 -32.15
C LEU A 691 22.13 -18.57 -31.30
N PRO A 692 21.47 -19.09 -30.24
CA PRO A 692 22.03 -20.20 -29.48
C PRO A 692 22.00 -21.47 -30.34
N ILE A 693 23.13 -22.16 -30.42
CA ILE A 693 23.30 -23.35 -31.27
C ILE A 693 23.20 -24.62 -30.43
N GLU A 694 23.91 -24.65 -29.31
CA GLU A 694 24.02 -25.82 -28.43
C GLU A 694 24.45 -25.41 -27.02
N GLY A 695 23.83 -26.02 -26.00
CA GLY A 695 24.16 -25.82 -24.59
C GLY A 695 22.96 -25.43 -23.75
N THR A 696 23.19 -24.90 -22.55
CA THR A 696 22.12 -24.45 -21.64
C THR A 696 22.30 -22.98 -21.27
N TYR A 697 21.29 -22.17 -21.59
CA TYR A 697 21.23 -20.75 -21.25
C TYR A 697 20.51 -20.59 -19.91
N ILE A 698 20.99 -19.69 -19.06
CA ILE A 698 20.41 -19.40 -17.74
C ILE A 698 19.97 -17.94 -17.73
N TYR A 699 18.74 -17.68 -17.28
CA TYR A 699 18.21 -16.33 -17.09
C TYR A 699 17.24 -16.30 -15.92
N LYS A 700 16.91 -15.09 -15.45
CA LYS A 700 15.90 -14.86 -14.44
C LYS A 700 14.62 -14.39 -15.12
N GLU A 701 13.49 -14.95 -14.71
CA GLU A 701 12.14 -14.58 -15.16
C GLU A 701 11.28 -14.40 -13.91
N GLU A 702 10.96 -13.15 -13.57
CA GLU A 702 10.30 -12.77 -12.32
C GLU A 702 10.98 -13.41 -11.09
N ASN A 703 10.31 -14.38 -10.47
CA ASN A 703 10.73 -15.10 -9.27
C ASN A 703 11.47 -16.41 -9.55
N TYR A 704 11.78 -16.70 -10.82
CA TYR A 704 12.34 -17.97 -11.25
C TYR A 704 13.70 -17.83 -11.90
N LEU A 705 14.60 -18.74 -11.55
CA LEU A 705 15.80 -19.03 -12.32
C LEU A 705 15.45 -20.09 -13.38
N VAL A 706 15.53 -19.72 -14.65
CA VAL A 706 15.15 -20.57 -15.78
C VAL A 706 16.39 -21.07 -16.51
N LYS A 707 16.46 -22.40 -16.70
CA LYS A 707 17.53 -23.07 -17.46
C LYS A 707 16.94 -23.65 -18.75
N THR A 708 17.33 -23.09 -19.90
CA THR A 708 16.85 -23.51 -21.22
C THR A 708 17.95 -24.23 -22.01
N THR A 709 17.71 -25.48 -22.41
CA THR A 709 18.67 -26.29 -23.17
C THR A 709 18.39 -26.27 -24.67
N PHE A 710 19.38 -25.87 -25.47
CA PHE A 710 19.36 -25.83 -26.93
C PHE A 710 20.16 -26.98 -27.53
N LYS A 711 19.66 -27.52 -28.65
CA LYS A 711 20.35 -28.55 -29.45
C LYS A 711 20.02 -28.36 -30.94
N ASP A 712 20.93 -28.76 -31.84
CA ASP A 712 20.69 -28.83 -33.29
C ASP A 712 20.21 -27.50 -33.93
N LYS A 713 20.93 -26.39 -33.67
CA LYS A 713 20.67 -25.05 -34.25
C LYS A 713 19.39 -24.38 -33.73
N ASN A 714 19.43 -23.93 -32.48
CA ASN A 714 18.37 -23.13 -31.84
C ASN A 714 17.06 -23.87 -31.54
N ARG A 715 17.05 -25.22 -31.57
CA ARG A 715 15.89 -25.98 -31.09
C ARG A 715 15.95 -26.12 -29.57
N ILE A 716 14.94 -25.60 -28.89
CA ILE A 716 14.73 -25.81 -27.47
C ILE A 716 14.35 -27.28 -27.24
N THR A 717 14.99 -27.90 -26.26
CA THR A 717 14.71 -29.29 -25.87
C THR A 717 14.18 -29.39 -24.44
N LYS A 718 14.46 -28.39 -23.61
CA LYS A 718 14.16 -28.43 -22.17
C LYS A 718 14.09 -27.02 -21.57
N HIS A 719 13.10 -26.77 -20.71
CA HIS A 719 13.10 -25.66 -19.74
C HIS A 719 13.05 -26.23 -18.33
N ILE A 720 13.75 -25.61 -17.40
CA ILE A 720 13.73 -25.97 -15.98
C ILE A 720 13.60 -24.69 -15.17
N TYR A 721 12.59 -24.62 -14.32
CA TYR A 721 12.30 -23.46 -13.49
C TYR A 721 12.62 -23.81 -12.04
N TYR A 722 13.42 -22.96 -11.42
CA TYR A 722 13.73 -23.02 -9.99
C TYR A 722 13.25 -21.75 -9.32
N ILE A 723 12.79 -21.81 -8.07
CA ILE A 723 12.58 -20.59 -7.28
C ILE A 723 13.93 -19.92 -7.05
N ASP A 724 13.98 -18.60 -7.27
CA ASP A 724 15.18 -17.79 -7.07
C ASP A 724 15.74 -17.96 -5.64
N PRO A 725 16.98 -18.44 -5.48
CA PRO A 725 17.54 -18.87 -4.20
C PRO A 725 18.06 -17.73 -3.31
N THR A 726 17.41 -16.57 -3.23
CA THR A 726 17.72 -15.58 -2.16
C THR A 726 17.64 -16.19 -0.73
N SER A 727 17.01 -17.36 -0.60
CA SER A 727 16.93 -18.20 0.61
C SER A 727 17.93 -19.37 0.71
N GLY A 728 18.87 -19.52 -0.23
CA GLY A 728 19.98 -20.48 -0.16
C GLY A 728 19.75 -21.88 -0.78
N HIS A 729 18.59 -22.17 -1.37
CA HIS A 729 18.31 -23.46 -2.03
C HIS A 729 17.49 -23.33 -3.32
N GLU A 730 18.03 -23.81 -4.46
CA GLU A 730 17.29 -23.93 -5.73
C GLU A 730 16.22 -25.04 -5.59
N THR A 731 14.94 -24.68 -5.50
CA THR A 731 13.85 -25.66 -5.51
C THR A 731 13.27 -25.78 -6.91
N LEU A 732 13.33 -26.98 -7.51
CA LEU A 732 12.69 -27.26 -8.80
C LEU A 732 11.18 -27.10 -8.67
N VAL A 733 10.58 -26.27 -9.51
CA VAL A 733 9.13 -26.02 -9.49
C VAL A 733 8.44 -26.41 -10.79
N MET A 734 9.16 -26.38 -11.91
CA MET A 734 8.61 -26.83 -13.21
C MET A 734 9.71 -27.36 -14.12
N LEU A 735 9.37 -28.39 -14.89
CA LEU A 735 10.22 -28.98 -15.92
C LEU A 735 9.39 -29.17 -17.19
N GLU A 736 9.87 -28.63 -18.29
CA GLU A 736 9.29 -28.81 -19.62
C GLU A 736 10.27 -29.53 -20.53
N LYS A 737 9.80 -30.54 -21.26
CA LYS A 737 10.57 -31.25 -22.28
C LYS A 737 9.83 -31.15 -23.60
N TYR A 738 10.48 -30.55 -24.59
CA TYR A 738 9.92 -30.34 -25.91
C TYR A 738 10.14 -31.61 -26.74
N ILE A 739 9.05 -32.24 -27.17
CA ILE A 739 9.09 -33.41 -28.07
C ILE A 739 9.30 -32.93 -29.50
N ASP A 740 8.52 -31.94 -29.88
CA ASP A 740 8.63 -31.20 -31.13
C ASP A 740 8.28 -29.73 -30.85
N ASN A 741 8.14 -28.93 -31.91
CA ASN A 741 7.80 -27.54 -31.72
C ASN A 741 6.49 -27.41 -30.95
N ASN A 742 5.47 -28.22 -31.28
CA ASN A 742 4.06 -28.17 -30.90
C ASN A 742 3.65 -28.99 -29.67
N THR A 743 4.55 -29.80 -29.13
CA THR A 743 4.25 -30.77 -28.07
C THR A 743 5.26 -30.72 -26.93
N ILE A 744 4.79 -30.53 -25.70
CA ILE A 744 5.59 -30.39 -24.50
C ILE A 744 5.13 -31.40 -23.44
N ASN A 745 6.06 -32.08 -22.79
CA ASN A 745 5.81 -32.79 -21.53
C ASN A 745 6.18 -31.88 -20.37
N ARG A 746 5.21 -31.57 -19.51
CA ARG A 746 5.37 -30.67 -18.36
C ARG A 746 5.21 -31.44 -17.06
N SER A 747 6.15 -31.23 -16.14
CA SER A 747 6.09 -31.71 -14.77
C SER A 747 6.13 -30.51 -13.82
N VAL A 748 5.19 -30.45 -12.89
CA VAL A 748 5.04 -29.33 -11.92
C VAL A 748 5.24 -29.85 -10.51
N TYR A 749 6.00 -29.11 -9.70
CA TYR A 749 6.41 -29.50 -8.36
C TYR A 749 5.94 -28.48 -7.32
N ASN A 750 5.75 -28.94 -6.09
CA ASN A 750 5.38 -28.11 -4.97
C ASN A 750 6.55 -27.23 -4.54
N GLN A 751 6.32 -25.91 -4.48
CA GLN A 751 7.33 -24.91 -4.18
C GLN A 751 8.03 -25.07 -2.82
N THR A 752 7.34 -25.63 -1.82
CA THR A 752 7.88 -25.80 -0.47
C THR A 752 8.56 -27.15 -0.27
N THR A 753 8.00 -28.21 -0.85
CA THR A 753 8.43 -29.59 -0.57
C THR A 753 9.25 -30.22 -1.70
N GLY A 754 9.26 -29.62 -2.89
CA GLY A 754 9.89 -30.18 -4.10
C GLY A 754 9.23 -31.45 -4.63
N LYS A 755 8.06 -31.84 -4.10
CA LYS A 755 7.33 -33.04 -4.53
C LYS A 755 6.57 -32.80 -5.82
N LEU A 756 6.53 -33.81 -6.69
CA LEU A 756 5.77 -33.77 -7.94
C LEU A 756 4.27 -33.62 -7.64
N ILE A 757 3.61 -32.67 -8.30
CA ILE A 757 2.15 -32.45 -8.24
C ILE A 757 1.53 -32.96 -9.53
N TYR A 758 2.07 -32.56 -10.68
CA TYR A 758 1.52 -32.89 -11.99
C TYR A 758 2.59 -33.40 -12.95
N ASP A 759 2.19 -34.33 -13.82
CA ASP A 759 2.95 -34.79 -14.98
C ASP A 759 1.96 -34.98 -16.15
N TYR A 760 2.04 -34.11 -17.16
CA TYR A 760 1.12 -34.12 -18.31
C TYR A 760 1.81 -33.67 -19.59
N SER A 761 1.14 -33.88 -20.73
CA SER A 761 1.58 -33.33 -22.02
C SER A 761 0.59 -32.29 -22.54
N VAL A 762 1.10 -31.31 -23.27
CA VAL A 762 0.33 -30.25 -23.90
C VAL A 762 0.69 -30.22 -25.38
N LYS A 763 -0.32 -30.13 -26.24
CA LYS A 763 -0.16 -29.91 -27.68
C LYS A 763 -0.97 -28.71 -28.08
N GLU A 764 -0.36 -27.70 -28.68
CA GLU A 764 -1.05 -26.45 -29.09
C GLU A 764 -1.89 -25.83 -27.95
N ASN A 765 -1.29 -25.73 -26.75
CA ASN A 765 -1.91 -25.24 -25.50
C ASN A 765 -3.06 -26.07 -24.89
N VAL A 766 -3.43 -27.20 -25.47
CA VAL A 766 -4.45 -28.09 -24.88
C VAL A 766 -3.83 -29.37 -24.33
N LEU A 767 -4.45 -29.94 -23.28
CA LEU A 767 -4.01 -31.22 -22.70
C LEU A 767 -4.05 -32.33 -23.76
N GLU A 768 -2.98 -33.10 -23.85
CA GLU A 768 -2.83 -34.19 -24.82
C GLU A 768 -2.17 -35.39 -24.14
N GLY A 769 -2.67 -36.59 -24.42
CA GLY A 769 -2.10 -37.82 -23.86
C GLY A 769 -2.34 -37.95 -22.35
N LEU A 770 -1.37 -38.49 -21.63
CA LEU A 770 -1.54 -38.90 -20.23
C LEU A 770 -1.28 -37.72 -19.28
N LEU A 771 -2.24 -37.44 -18.39
CA LEU A 771 -2.11 -36.56 -17.23
C LEU A 771 -2.11 -37.40 -15.95
N LYS A 772 -1.21 -37.08 -15.03
CA LYS A 772 -1.12 -37.64 -13.68
C LYS A 772 -1.11 -36.53 -12.65
N TYR A 773 -1.90 -36.71 -11.59
CA TYR A 773 -1.93 -35.84 -10.41
C TYR A 773 -1.55 -36.62 -9.16
N TYR A 774 -0.66 -36.02 -8.36
CA TYR A 774 -0.08 -36.60 -7.15
C TYR A 774 -0.47 -35.77 -5.91
N GLU A 775 -0.85 -36.46 -4.85
CA GLU A 775 -1.06 -35.87 -3.51
C GLU A 775 0.06 -36.40 -2.60
N GLY A 776 1.09 -35.58 -2.39
CA GLY A 776 2.36 -36.04 -1.84
C GLY A 776 3.07 -36.98 -2.82
N ASP A 777 3.46 -38.18 -2.38
CA ASP A 777 4.14 -39.18 -3.22
C ASP A 777 3.18 -40.22 -3.84
N ARG A 778 1.86 -40.03 -3.67
CA ARG A 778 0.84 -40.97 -4.10
C ARG A 778 0.11 -40.44 -5.33
N LEU A 779 0.08 -41.24 -6.39
CA LEU A 779 -0.80 -40.99 -7.55
C LEU A 779 -2.25 -40.99 -7.09
N LYS A 780 -2.92 -39.84 -7.26
CA LYS A 780 -4.29 -39.60 -6.82
C LYS A 780 -5.28 -39.73 -7.98
N HIS A 781 -4.98 -39.07 -9.10
CA HIS A 781 -5.80 -39.10 -10.31
C HIS A 781 -4.94 -39.29 -11.55
N GLN A 782 -5.52 -39.92 -12.58
CA GLN A 782 -4.88 -40.15 -13.87
C GLN A 782 -5.94 -40.18 -14.96
N ALA A 783 -5.75 -39.37 -16.01
CA ALA A 783 -6.63 -39.31 -17.16
C ALA A 783 -5.84 -39.22 -18.47
N THR A 784 -6.46 -39.67 -19.56
CA THR A 784 -5.95 -39.51 -20.93
C THR A 784 -6.78 -38.45 -21.63
N PHE A 785 -6.12 -37.60 -22.41
CA PHE A 785 -6.70 -36.49 -23.15
C PHE A 785 -6.42 -36.62 -24.66
N GLU A 786 -7.35 -36.13 -25.47
CA GLU A 786 -7.22 -35.96 -26.91
C GLU A 786 -7.78 -34.57 -27.27
N ASN A 787 -6.93 -33.65 -27.73
CA ASN A 787 -7.26 -32.25 -28.03
C ASN A 787 -7.98 -31.54 -26.87
N GLY A 788 -7.44 -31.66 -25.65
CA GLY A 788 -8.01 -31.10 -24.42
C GLY A 788 -9.25 -31.83 -23.89
N LYS A 789 -9.73 -32.88 -24.56
CA LYS A 789 -10.92 -33.63 -24.13
C LYS A 789 -10.52 -34.92 -23.44
N ILE A 790 -11.10 -35.19 -22.28
CA ILE A 790 -10.86 -36.45 -21.58
C ILE A 790 -11.35 -37.64 -22.44
N SER A 791 -10.46 -38.57 -22.76
CA SER A 791 -10.76 -39.81 -23.49
C SER A 791 -10.94 -41.00 -22.55
N GLY A 792 -10.35 -40.96 -21.34
CA GLY A 792 -10.60 -41.91 -20.26
C GLY A 792 -9.87 -41.58 -18.96
N GLY A 793 -10.29 -42.18 -17.85
CA GLY A 793 -9.65 -42.01 -16.53
C GLY A 793 -10.33 -40.94 -15.67
N THR A 794 -9.60 -40.40 -14.69
CA THR A 794 -10.11 -39.43 -13.70
C THR A 794 -9.22 -38.19 -13.63
N VAL A 795 -9.82 -37.00 -13.60
CA VAL A 795 -9.16 -35.69 -13.40
C VAL A 795 -9.95 -34.85 -12.40
N ALA A 796 -9.27 -33.99 -11.65
CA ALA A 796 -9.87 -32.97 -10.80
C ALA A 796 -9.64 -31.58 -11.43
N ILE A 797 -10.70 -30.78 -11.50
CA ILE A 797 -10.68 -29.42 -12.05
C ILE A 797 -11.34 -28.43 -11.08
N ILE A 798 -11.00 -27.15 -11.18
CA ILE A 798 -11.59 -26.08 -10.37
C ILE A 798 -13.03 -25.84 -10.84
N ASP A 799 -13.17 -25.36 -12.07
CA ASP A 799 -14.43 -25.11 -12.76
C ASP A 799 -14.22 -25.26 -14.29
N PHE A 800 -15.28 -25.60 -15.00
CA PHE A 800 -15.35 -25.58 -16.47
C PHE A 800 -15.37 -24.16 -17.05
N ASN A 801 -15.85 -23.17 -16.29
CA ASN A 801 -15.94 -21.76 -16.68
C ASN A 801 -14.91 -20.87 -15.97
N PHE A 802 -13.79 -21.45 -15.52
CA PHE A 802 -12.75 -20.69 -14.85
C PHE A 802 -12.19 -19.61 -15.79
N ASP A 803 -12.33 -18.34 -15.38
CA ASP A 803 -11.70 -17.18 -16.04
C ASP A 803 -10.52 -16.73 -15.17
N PRO A 804 -9.27 -16.86 -15.64
CA PRO A 804 -8.09 -16.49 -14.85
C PRO A 804 -7.97 -14.98 -14.58
N ILE A 805 -8.81 -14.13 -15.18
CA ILE A 805 -8.69 -12.65 -15.10
C ILE A 805 -9.24 -12.08 -13.77
N THR A 806 -9.96 -12.86 -12.96
CA THR A 806 -10.38 -12.37 -11.63
C THR A 806 -9.24 -12.49 -10.63
N ASP A 807 -8.56 -11.38 -10.34
CA ASP A 807 -7.43 -11.22 -9.38
C ASP A 807 -7.69 -11.72 -7.94
N SER A 808 -8.90 -12.20 -7.64
CA SER A 808 -9.20 -12.86 -6.37
C SER A 808 -8.75 -14.32 -6.45
N HIS A 809 -7.49 -14.59 -6.09
CA HIS A 809 -7.00 -15.92 -5.71
C HIS A 809 -7.65 -16.41 -4.40
N GLU A 810 -8.97 -16.37 -4.31
CA GLU A 810 -9.70 -16.95 -3.20
C GLU A 810 -9.59 -18.48 -3.28
N ASP A 811 -9.34 -19.11 -2.12
CA ASP A 811 -9.43 -20.55 -1.96
C ASP A 811 -10.79 -21.00 -2.52
N TYR A 812 -10.78 -21.70 -3.66
CA TYR A 812 -12.00 -22.23 -4.23
C TYR A 812 -12.51 -23.32 -3.28
N PRO A 813 -13.62 -23.08 -2.55
CA PRO A 813 -14.02 -23.99 -1.48
C PRO A 813 -14.46 -25.35 -2.03
N ASN A 814 -14.68 -25.45 -3.34
CA ASN A 814 -15.14 -26.63 -4.04
C ASN A 814 -14.33 -26.90 -5.31
N HIS A 815 -14.24 -28.17 -5.70
CA HIS A 815 -13.66 -28.60 -6.98
C HIS A 815 -14.47 -29.74 -7.59
N THR A 816 -14.29 -29.97 -8.89
CA THR A 816 -15.02 -30.98 -9.67
C THR A 816 -14.11 -32.14 -10.07
N VAL A 817 -14.44 -33.36 -9.68
CA VAL A 817 -13.78 -34.61 -10.10
C VAL A 817 -14.57 -35.25 -11.22
N ILE A 818 -13.93 -35.47 -12.36
CA ILE A 818 -14.52 -36.07 -13.57
C ILE A 818 -13.87 -37.41 -13.82
N THR A 819 -14.66 -38.48 -13.87
CA THR A 819 -14.22 -39.83 -14.27
C THR A 819 -14.92 -40.27 -15.55
N LYS A 820 -14.16 -40.51 -16.62
CA LYS A 820 -14.66 -41.09 -17.87
C LYS A 820 -14.32 -42.57 -17.97
N SER A 821 -15.34 -43.40 -18.11
CA SER A 821 -15.23 -44.83 -18.38
C SER A 821 -16.15 -45.20 -19.54
N LYS A 822 -15.55 -45.52 -20.70
CA LYS A 822 -16.29 -45.77 -21.95
C LYS A 822 -17.18 -44.56 -22.30
N ASN A 823 -18.48 -44.78 -22.46
CA ASN A 823 -19.48 -43.77 -22.81
C ASN A 823 -20.17 -43.19 -21.56
N THR A 824 -19.46 -43.11 -20.44
CA THR A 824 -20.06 -42.68 -19.17
C THR A 824 -19.11 -41.76 -18.42
N TYR A 825 -19.64 -40.61 -18.02
CA TYR A 825 -19.00 -39.64 -17.15
C TYR A 825 -19.62 -39.74 -15.75
N HIS A 826 -18.76 -39.81 -14.76
CA HIS A 826 -19.12 -39.61 -13.35
C HIS A 826 -18.52 -38.27 -12.94
N ILE A 827 -19.36 -37.34 -12.49
CA ILE A 827 -18.94 -36.00 -12.07
C ILE A 827 -19.32 -35.84 -10.61
N THR A 828 -18.34 -35.53 -9.79
CA THR A 828 -18.51 -35.27 -8.36
C THR A 828 -18.01 -33.86 -8.05
N ILE A 829 -18.80 -33.05 -7.35
CA ILE A 829 -18.35 -31.78 -6.77
C ILE A 829 -18.04 -32.03 -5.30
N GLU A 830 -16.82 -31.75 -4.88
CA GLU A 830 -16.33 -31.95 -3.51
C GLU A 830 -15.93 -30.60 -2.89
N ASP A 831 -16.22 -30.42 -1.59
CA ASP A 831 -15.69 -29.28 -0.82
C ASP A 831 -14.22 -29.49 -0.37
N GLU A 832 -13.62 -28.50 0.29
CA GLU A 832 -12.27 -28.58 0.88
C GLU A 832 -12.08 -29.78 1.82
N ALA A 833 -13.13 -30.20 2.52
CA ALA A 833 -13.12 -31.36 3.41
C ALA A 833 -13.31 -32.69 2.66
N LYS A 834 -13.32 -32.66 1.32
CA LYS A 834 -13.59 -33.79 0.42
C LYS A 834 -14.98 -34.38 0.63
N LYS A 835 -15.92 -33.57 1.13
CA LYS A 835 -17.32 -33.96 1.25
C LYS A 835 -17.99 -33.77 -0.10
N GLU A 836 -18.61 -34.84 -0.58
CA GLU A 836 -19.45 -34.82 -1.78
C GLU A 836 -20.64 -33.86 -1.58
N LEU A 837 -20.69 -32.82 -2.43
CA LEU A 837 -21.79 -31.86 -2.51
C LEU A 837 -22.77 -32.22 -3.63
N LEU A 838 -22.25 -32.76 -4.72
CA LEU A 838 -23.02 -33.22 -5.88
C LEU A 838 -22.35 -34.46 -6.46
N ASN A 839 -23.17 -35.41 -6.92
CA ASN A 839 -22.72 -36.56 -7.70
C ASN A 839 -23.71 -36.84 -8.82
N MET A 840 -23.21 -36.87 -10.05
CA MET A 840 -24.01 -37.17 -11.21
C MET A 840 -23.33 -38.19 -12.12
N GLN A 841 -24.15 -38.96 -12.81
CA GLN A 841 -23.71 -39.88 -13.85
C GLN A 841 -24.39 -39.52 -15.16
N ILE A 842 -23.58 -39.31 -16.20
CA ILE A 842 -24.05 -38.97 -17.54
C ILE A 842 -23.61 -40.06 -18.50
N LYS A 843 -24.56 -40.64 -19.25
CA LYS A 843 -24.28 -41.61 -20.32
C LYS A 843 -24.30 -40.88 -21.66
N GLU A 844 -23.22 -41.01 -22.41
CA GLU A 844 -23.09 -40.46 -23.75
C GLU A 844 -23.88 -41.34 -24.73
N THR A 845 -24.96 -40.79 -25.29
CA THR A 845 -25.82 -41.48 -26.26
C THR A 845 -25.40 -41.04 -27.67
N ALA A 846 -25.11 -42.00 -28.56
CA ALA A 846 -24.67 -41.69 -29.92
C ALA A 846 -25.70 -40.81 -30.65
N GLY A 847 -25.29 -39.60 -31.06
CA GLY A 847 -26.13 -38.65 -31.81
C GLY A 847 -26.85 -37.59 -30.98
N ASP A 848 -26.76 -37.62 -29.64
CA ASP A 848 -27.34 -36.58 -28.78
C ASP A 848 -26.27 -35.55 -28.35
N ASN A 849 -26.33 -34.37 -28.98
CA ASN A 849 -25.43 -33.24 -28.73
C ASN A 849 -25.92 -32.30 -27.62
N SER A 850 -27.05 -32.58 -26.96
CA SER A 850 -27.67 -31.65 -25.99
C SER A 850 -26.83 -31.40 -24.73
N TYR A 851 -25.95 -32.34 -24.36
CA TYR A 851 -25.01 -32.18 -23.24
C TYR A 851 -23.63 -31.64 -23.68
N ASN A 852 -23.44 -31.30 -24.95
CA ASN A 852 -22.10 -31.25 -25.54
C ASN A 852 -21.28 -29.98 -25.18
N ALA A 853 -21.87 -28.94 -24.59
CA ALA A 853 -21.10 -27.78 -24.09
C ALA A 853 -20.12 -28.14 -22.96
N LEU A 854 -20.47 -29.05 -22.05
CA LEU A 854 -19.58 -29.48 -20.94
C LEU A 854 -18.50 -30.48 -21.40
N PHE A 855 -18.75 -31.23 -22.48
CA PHE A 855 -17.90 -32.36 -22.91
C PHE A 855 -17.10 -32.11 -24.19
N ASN A 856 -17.43 -31.06 -24.94
CA ASN A 856 -16.67 -30.63 -26.12
C ASN A 856 -15.81 -29.39 -25.90
N THR A 857 -15.94 -28.71 -24.76
CA THR A 857 -15.01 -27.65 -24.38
C THR A 857 -13.68 -28.29 -24.00
N PRO A 858 -12.56 -27.95 -24.68
CA PRO A 858 -11.24 -28.41 -24.29
C PRO A 858 -10.93 -27.96 -22.86
N LEU A 859 -10.53 -28.89 -22.00
CA LEU A 859 -9.97 -28.56 -20.70
C LEU A 859 -8.57 -27.98 -20.90
N LEU A 860 -8.39 -26.76 -20.41
CA LEU A 860 -7.12 -26.06 -20.39
C LEU A 860 -6.35 -26.40 -19.12
N ILE A 861 -5.05 -26.17 -19.13
CA ILE A 861 -4.16 -26.44 -17.98
C ILE A 861 -4.52 -25.60 -16.75
N GLU A 862 -5.08 -24.40 -16.94
CA GLU A 862 -5.58 -23.51 -15.89
C GLU A 862 -6.82 -24.06 -15.15
N ASN A 863 -7.55 -25.01 -15.75
CA ASN A 863 -8.69 -25.64 -15.09
C ASN A 863 -8.27 -26.67 -14.02
N LEU A 864 -7.01 -27.10 -13.96
CA LEU A 864 -6.59 -28.22 -13.10
C LEU A 864 -6.67 -27.89 -11.60
N TYR A 865 -7.14 -28.86 -10.79
CA TYR A 865 -7.18 -28.77 -9.32
C TYR A 865 -6.20 -29.75 -8.64
N PRO A 866 -5.40 -29.32 -7.65
CA PRO A 866 -5.33 -27.97 -7.08
C PRO A 866 -4.75 -26.95 -8.05
N TYR A 867 -5.23 -25.71 -7.96
CA TYR A 867 -4.70 -24.59 -8.72
C TYR A 867 -3.17 -24.48 -8.52
N ASN A 868 -2.46 -24.19 -9.60
CA ASN A 868 -1.04 -23.85 -9.55
C ASN A 868 -0.75 -22.81 -10.61
N GLN A 869 -0.21 -21.65 -10.20
CA GLN A 869 0.15 -20.56 -11.10
C GLN A 869 1.10 -20.96 -12.24
N LEU A 870 1.91 -22.01 -12.07
CA LEU A 870 2.79 -22.56 -13.11
C LEU A 870 2.02 -23.32 -14.21
N ASN A 871 0.75 -23.62 -13.97
CA ASN A 871 -0.17 -24.08 -15.01
C ASN A 871 -0.75 -22.88 -15.79
N ASN A 872 -0.71 -21.66 -15.25
CA ASN A 872 -1.23 -20.45 -15.89
C ASN A 872 -0.16 -19.66 -16.65
N THR A 873 1.09 -20.08 -16.61
CA THR A 873 2.09 -19.60 -17.56
C THR A 873 1.74 -20.27 -18.89
N PRO A 874 1.03 -19.61 -19.84
CA PRO A 874 1.04 -20.13 -21.19
C PRO A 874 2.52 -20.29 -21.52
N SER A 875 2.92 -21.49 -21.94
CA SER A 875 4.13 -21.58 -22.73
C SER A 875 3.79 -20.71 -23.93
N GLU A 876 4.17 -19.43 -23.93
CA GLU A 876 3.79 -18.54 -25.00
C GLU A 876 4.32 -19.18 -26.27
N TRP A 877 3.43 -19.78 -27.04
CA TRP A 877 3.60 -20.16 -28.43
C TRP A 877 3.68 -18.90 -29.29
N LYS A 878 4.30 -17.83 -28.77
CA LYS A 878 5.01 -16.92 -29.62
C LYS A 878 5.88 -17.85 -30.44
N THR A 879 5.52 -17.96 -31.71
CA THR A 879 6.45 -18.32 -32.76
C THR A 879 7.69 -17.52 -32.40
N TYR A 880 8.66 -18.18 -31.76
CA TYR A 880 9.89 -17.51 -31.36
C TYR A 880 10.53 -17.18 -32.69
N ALA A 881 10.21 -15.97 -33.19
CA ALA A 881 11.09 -15.26 -34.06
C ALA A 881 12.46 -15.43 -33.38
N PRO A 882 13.47 -15.94 -34.11
CA PRO A 882 14.76 -16.27 -33.54
C PRO A 882 15.13 -15.17 -32.56
N ILE A 883 15.34 -15.49 -31.27
CA ILE A 883 15.65 -14.52 -30.22
C ILE A 883 16.68 -13.58 -30.83
N LYS A 884 16.25 -12.38 -31.24
CA LYS A 884 17.18 -11.47 -31.90
C LYS A 884 18.00 -10.91 -30.76
N ALA A 885 19.31 -10.74 -30.94
CA ALA A 885 20.10 -10.09 -29.89
C ALA A 885 19.58 -8.71 -29.48
N GLY A 886 18.68 -8.08 -30.25
CA GLY A 886 17.94 -6.89 -29.79
C GLY A 886 17.10 -7.13 -28.52
N ASP A 887 16.52 -8.33 -28.36
CA ASP A 887 15.75 -8.76 -27.19
C ASP A 887 16.65 -9.32 -26.08
N LEU A 888 17.94 -9.53 -26.37
CA LEU A 888 19.00 -9.95 -25.43
C LEU A 888 20.05 -8.86 -25.21
N LYS A 889 19.86 -7.66 -25.75
CA LYS A 889 20.65 -6.51 -25.34
C LYS A 889 20.36 -6.35 -23.85
N PRO A 890 21.38 -6.17 -22.99
CA PRO A 890 21.11 -5.86 -21.62
C PRO A 890 20.40 -4.51 -21.60
N ASN A 891 19.08 -4.52 -21.57
CA ASN A 891 18.35 -3.53 -20.80
C ASN A 891 18.77 -3.86 -19.36
N ILE A 892 19.79 -3.17 -18.88
CA ILE A 892 20.33 -3.32 -17.53
C ILE A 892 19.20 -3.13 -16.49
N LEU A 893 18.14 -2.44 -16.89
CA LEU A 893 16.87 -2.27 -16.18
C LEU A 893 16.09 -3.56 -15.92
N ASP A 894 16.05 -4.52 -16.84
CA ASP A 894 15.19 -5.72 -16.69
C ASP A 894 15.79 -6.77 -15.73
N SER A 895 17.06 -6.61 -15.31
CA SER A 895 17.70 -7.44 -14.28
C SER A 895 17.69 -6.83 -12.88
N LEU A 896 17.16 -5.60 -12.72
CA LEU A 896 17.18 -4.83 -11.47
C LEU A 896 15.79 -4.62 -10.85
N PHE A 897 14.74 -5.25 -11.39
CA PHE A 897 13.39 -5.29 -10.82
C PHE A 897 12.94 -6.70 -10.49
#